data_AF-A0A6A7B8H7-F1
#
_entry.id   AF-A0A6A7B8H7-F1
#
_cell.length_a   1.000
_cell.length_b   1.000
_cell.length_c   1.000
_cell.angle_alpha   90.00
_cell.angle_beta   90.00
_cell.angle_gamma   90.00
#
_symmetry.space_group_name_H-M   'P 1'
#
loop_
_entity.id
_entity.type
_entity.pdbx_description
1 polymer ?
#
loop_
_entity_poly.entity_id
_entity_poly.type
_entity_poly.pdbx_seq_one_letter_code
_entity_poly.pdbx_strand_id
1 'polypeptide(L)'
;MSTPKDDVVISLVETEQDLVDANHCISEAFGTQTRDSVWMLMNPGWDTTEGRLKNAQSLIKQWKSTTTNKNGEPNAVYLKATVPDPEKPGARKVAGMAIWKQLSYVEGYGEAFKGDMSEAIANLDEQIQRFATQIFRSLWKRRIEYVKEISSPEAGRNPPAVFTLDLCAVDPAFQRRGIAAKLVEWGLAEAKRRGDLECTTEGSAMGRGVYRKLGFKDEGNGDVAWEVDDEFKDWEKPPNCGQLRQPQCCLTHSSLLVTEGGMLSLEEWGIAIDARTVSPTPTMPIVDIHTHVYPPKYMELLRTRSTVPYVRTFPDAPDSARLIILPGEDDPSTPSTSRGRPIGSEYYDIKEKIAFMDLHKIDKSVISLANPWLDFLPTEEAGEAAKSINDDVNDQCSQYPGRLYFFGTLPLSASPEVVTAEIERLGTLKYARGVIMGTSGLGQGLDDEKLDPIYAALEKHNQLIFLHPHYGLPSSVYGPRASEYGHVLPLALGFPLETTIAVSRMLLSGVWDRFTKLSVLLAHSGGTLPFLAGRLESCILHDGHLKAHGKAKKRRDVWDILKTNIYLDAVIYSEVGLKAALEASGADRLMFGTDHPFFPPLEEDAKEWHSVNANYGAISKTFAGDDKKAQDVLGGNAIRILRLDS
;
A
#
# COMPACT_ATOMS: atom_id res chain seq x y z
N MET A 1 9.07 15.06 -32.41
CA MET A 1 8.24 16.28 -32.26
C MET A 1 7.47 16.13 -30.96
N SER A 2 7.80 16.95 -29.95
CA SER A 2 7.12 16.98 -28.66
C SER A 2 5.67 17.41 -28.86
N THR A 3 4.71 16.62 -28.40
CA THR A 3 3.32 17.07 -28.24
C THR A 3 3.29 18.23 -27.23
N PRO A 4 2.52 19.31 -27.47
CA PRO A 4 2.45 20.43 -26.54
C PRO A 4 1.75 19.99 -25.25
N LYS A 5 2.44 20.07 -24.10
CA LYS A 5 1.80 19.99 -22.78
C LYS A 5 0.83 21.17 -22.60
N ASP A 6 -0.44 20.92 -22.90
CA ASP A 6 -1.65 21.37 -22.21
C ASP A 6 -1.71 22.79 -21.61
N ASP A 7 -2.29 23.69 -22.40
CA ASP A 7 -2.77 25.04 -22.09
C ASP A 7 -3.99 25.05 -21.14
N VAL A 8 -3.85 24.61 -19.89
CA VAL A 8 -4.89 24.74 -18.84
C VAL A 8 -4.69 26.04 -18.08
N VAL A 9 -5.72 26.90 -18.04
CA VAL A 9 -5.73 28.18 -17.31
C VAL A 9 -6.72 28.13 -16.15
N ILE A 10 -6.26 28.50 -14.96
CA ILE A 10 -7.10 28.68 -13.76
C ILE A 10 -7.38 30.17 -13.58
N SER A 11 -8.64 30.55 -13.43
CA SER A 11 -9.05 31.92 -13.12
C SER A 11 -10.29 31.94 -12.24
N LEU A 12 -10.63 33.10 -11.71
CA LEU A 12 -11.90 33.31 -11.00
C LEU A 12 -13.08 33.18 -11.97
N VAL A 13 -14.23 32.79 -11.44
CA VAL A 13 -15.51 32.98 -12.12
C VAL A 13 -15.78 34.46 -12.28
N GLU A 14 -16.16 34.87 -13.49
CA GLU A 14 -16.38 36.27 -13.85
C GLU A 14 -17.81 36.51 -14.32
N THR A 15 -18.47 35.48 -14.85
CA THR A 15 -19.79 35.57 -15.46
C THR A 15 -20.74 34.48 -14.95
N GLU A 16 -22.05 34.73 -15.06
CA GLU A 16 -23.05 33.71 -14.78
C GLU A 16 -22.91 32.50 -15.72
N GLN A 17 -22.48 32.73 -16.97
CA GLN A 17 -22.25 31.67 -17.93
C GLN A 17 -21.14 30.71 -17.49
N ASP A 18 -20.08 31.21 -16.84
CA ASP A 18 -19.03 30.35 -16.29
C ASP A 18 -19.59 29.34 -15.27
N LEU A 19 -20.60 29.74 -14.49
CA LEU A 19 -21.26 28.88 -13.50
C LEU A 19 -22.22 27.89 -14.15
N VAL A 20 -22.87 28.28 -15.25
CA VAL A 20 -23.67 27.35 -16.07
C VAL A 20 -22.77 26.26 -16.67
N ASP A 21 -21.64 26.66 -17.26
CA ASP A 21 -20.68 25.73 -17.86
C ASP A 21 -19.99 24.86 -16.80
N ALA A 22 -19.63 25.44 -15.65
CA ALA A 22 -19.07 24.69 -14.53
C ALA A 22 -20.07 23.67 -13.95
N ASN A 23 -21.36 24.02 -13.87
CA ASN A 23 -22.39 23.10 -13.41
C ASN A 23 -22.53 21.88 -14.34
N HIS A 24 -22.25 22.02 -15.64
CA HIS A 24 -22.11 20.86 -16.52
C HIS A 24 -20.97 19.95 -16.05
N CYS A 25 -19.76 20.47 -15.83
CA CYS A 25 -18.63 19.69 -15.34
C CYS A 25 -18.92 19.00 -13.99
N ILE A 26 -19.60 19.70 -13.07
CA ILE A 26 -20.02 19.17 -11.77
C ILE A 26 -20.99 18.00 -11.96
N SER A 27 -21.99 18.15 -12.84
CA SER A 27 -22.97 17.11 -13.13
C SER A 27 -22.34 15.87 -13.76
N GLU A 28 -21.38 16.04 -14.68
CA GLU A 28 -20.67 14.91 -15.28
C GLU A 28 -19.73 14.21 -14.29
N ALA A 29 -19.04 14.96 -13.43
CA ALA A 29 -18.15 14.39 -12.43
C ALA A 29 -18.92 13.64 -11.33
N PHE A 30 -19.93 14.27 -10.73
CA PHE A 30 -20.63 13.71 -9.58
C PHE A 30 -21.83 12.85 -9.95
N GLY A 31 -22.63 13.26 -10.93
CA GLY A 31 -23.79 12.50 -11.38
C GLY A 31 -23.42 11.32 -12.29
N THR A 32 -22.66 11.57 -13.36
CA THR A 32 -22.36 10.55 -14.38
C THR A 32 -21.23 9.62 -13.97
N GLN A 33 -20.05 10.17 -13.64
CA GLN A 33 -18.85 9.36 -13.43
C GLN A 33 -18.83 8.66 -12.07
N THR A 34 -18.97 9.44 -11.00
CA THR A 34 -18.82 8.91 -9.64
C THR A 34 -20.13 8.39 -9.06
N ARG A 35 -21.27 8.85 -9.59
CA ARG A 35 -22.61 8.55 -9.09
C ARG A 35 -22.71 8.82 -7.59
N ASP A 36 -22.19 9.97 -7.17
CA ASP A 36 -22.16 10.38 -5.77
C ASP A 36 -23.60 10.55 -5.25
N SER A 37 -24.04 9.60 -4.44
CA SER A 37 -25.42 9.54 -3.97
C SER A 37 -25.82 10.73 -3.10
N VAL A 38 -24.86 11.35 -2.40
CA VAL A 38 -25.08 12.58 -1.61
C VAL A 38 -25.28 13.78 -2.53
N TRP A 39 -24.40 13.94 -3.52
CA TRP A 39 -24.52 15.03 -4.49
C TRP A 39 -25.80 14.90 -5.33
N MET A 40 -26.10 13.70 -5.83
CA MET A 40 -27.30 13.43 -6.62
C MET A 40 -28.58 13.70 -5.81
N LEU A 41 -28.58 13.37 -4.51
CA LEU A 41 -29.67 13.67 -3.60
C LEU A 41 -29.87 15.18 -3.39
N MET A 42 -28.77 15.94 -3.30
CA MET A 42 -28.82 17.41 -3.20
C MET A 42 -29.22 18.11 -4.50
N ASN A 43 -29.10 17.43 -5.63
CA ASN A 43 -29.28 18.00 -6.96
C ASN A 43 -30.30 17.18 -7.77
N PRO A 44 -31.57 17.11 -7.34
CA PRO A 44 -32.58 16.34 -8.04
C PRO A 44 -32.76 16.84 -9.48
N GLY A 45 -32.84 15.90 -10.43
CA GLY A 45 -32.93 16.21 -11.86
C GLY A 45 -31.62 16.70 -12.48
N TRP A 46 -30.47 16.44 -11.86
CA TRP A 46 -29.13 16.75 -12.41
C TRP A 46 -28.87 16.16 -13.80
N ASP A 47 -29.61 15.13 -14.20
CA ASP A 47 -29.56 14.46 -15.51
C ASP A 47 -30.53 15.07 -16.53
N THR A 48 -31.37 16.02 -16.11
CA THR A 48 -32.32 16.74 -16.97
C THR A 48 -31.86 18.17 -17.27
N THR A 49 -32.27 18.71 -18.42
CA THR A 49 -31.96 20.10 -18.79
C THR A 49 -32.52 21.11 -17.77
N GLU A 50 -33.75 20.90 -17.30
CA GLU A 50 -34.40 21.78 -16.33
C GLU A 50 -33.70 21.74 -14.96
N GLY A 51 -33.38 20.54 -14.46
CA GLY A 51 -32.67 20.40 -13.19
C GLY A 51 -31.25 20.95 -13.26
N ARG A 52 -30.50 20.74 -14.36
CA ARG A 52 -29.18 21.37 -14.55
C ARG A 52 -29.27 22.89 -14.53
N LEU A 53 -30.28 23.49 -15.16
CA LEU A 53 -30.48 24.94 -15.14
C LEU A 53 -30.79 25.44 -13.71
N LYS A 54 -31.64 24.72 -12.97
CA LYS A 54 -31.97 25.05 -11.57
C LYS A 54 -30.74 24.97 -10.66
N ASN A 55 -29.88 23.96 -10.85
CA ASN A 55 -28.64 23.80 -10.08
C ASN A 55 -27.67 24.95 -10.39
N ALA A 56 -27.50 25.30 -11.67
CA ALA A 56 -26.69 26.45 -12.08
C ALA A 56 -27.23 27.77 -11.49
N GLN A 57 -28.54 28.00 -11.48
CA GLN A 57 -29.16 29.17 -10.85
C GLN A 57 -28.92 29.24 -9.35
N SER A 58 -28.95 28.09 -8.66
CA SER A 58 -28.64 28.00 -7.24
C SER A 58 -27.18 28.35 -6.97
N LEU A 59 -26.27 27.86 -7.81
CA LEU A 59 -24.84 28.19 -7.75
C LEU A 59 -24.59 29.69 -8.02
N ILE A 60 -25.28 30.28 -9.00
CA ILE A 60 -25.23 31.73 -9.29
C ILE A 60 -25.73 32.55 -8.10
N LYS A 61 -26.85 32.13 -7.48
CA LYS A 61 -27.39 32.80 -6.29
C LYS A 61 -26.36 32.79 -5.16
N GLN A 62 -25.73 31.66 -4.89
CA GLN A 62 -24.69 31.52 -3.87
C GLN A 62 -23.47 32.40 -4.16
N TRP A 63 -22.98 32.38 -5.41
CA TRP A 63 -21.85 33.21 -5.84
C TRP A 63 -22.13 34.70 -5.62
N LYS A 64 -23.32 35.18 -6.02
CA LYS A 64 -23.74 36.58 -5.82
C LYS A 64 -23.94 36.97 -4.35
N SER A 65 -24.25 36.02 -3.48
CA SER A 65 -24.43 36.25 -2.04
C SER A 65 -23.13 36.12 -1.22
N THR A 66 -21.98 35.99 -1.87
CA THR A 66 -20.68 35.85 -1.18
C THR A 66 -20.43 37.03 -0.25
N THR A 67 -20.21 36.73 1.03
CA THR A 67 -19.82 37.71 2.06
C THR A 67 -18.31 37.95 2.06
N THR A 68 -17.83 38.97 2.75
CA THR A 68 -16.40 39.25 2.89
C THR A 68 -15.93 39.12 4.35
N ASN A 69 -14.65 38.80 4.52
CA ASN A 69 -13.98 38.86 5.81
C ASN A 69 -13.60 40.32 6.15
N LYS A 70 -13.05 40.55 7.34
CA LYS A 70 -12.64 41.86 7.86
C LYS A 70 -11.57 42.57 7.02
N ASN A 71 -10.83 41.83 6.19
CA ASN A 71 -9.83 42.36 5.27
C ASN A 71 -10.44 42.73 3.90
N GLY A 72 -11.76 42.57 3.74
CA GLY A 72 -12.47 42.81 2.48
C GLY A 72 -12.37 41.67 1.47
N GLU A 73 -11.79 40.52 1.85
CA GLU A 73 -11.61 39.38 0.95
C GLU A 73 -12.87 38.50 0.95
N PRO A 74 -13.28 37.92 -0.20
CA PRO A 74 -14.47 37.08 -0.26
C PRO A 74 -14.31 35.81 0.60
N ASN A 75 -15.34 35.48 1.37
CA ASN A 75 -15.41 34.27 2.17
C ASN A 75 -15.61 33.01 1.31
N ALA A 76 -16.12 33.14 0.08
CA ALA A 76 -16.20 32.05 -0.89
C ALA A 76 -15.53 32.45 -2.21
N VAL A 77 -14.65 31.59 -2.73
CA VAL A 77 -13.91 31.81 -3.96
C VAL A 77 -14.29 30.73 -4.96
N TYR A 78 -14.76 31.15 -6.13
CA TYR A 78 -15.20 30.27 -7.21
C TYR A 78 -14.18 30.32 -8.34
N LEU A 79 -13.56 29.18 -8.63
CA LEU A 79 -12.53 29.03 -9.65
C LEU A 79 -13.07 28.24 -10.83
N LYS A 80 -12.69 28.66 -12.04
CA LYS A 80 -12.88 27.89 -13.27
C LYS A 80 -11.52 27.47 -13.83
N ALA A 81 -11.46 26.25 -14.33
CA ALA A 81 -10.38 25.79 -15.18
C ALA A 81 -10.85 25.78 -16.63
N THR A 82 -10.11 26.43 -17.52
CA THR A 82 -10.46 26.48 -18.94
C THR A 82 -9.38 25.85 -19.80
N VAL A 83 -9.80 25.25 -20.92
CA VAL A 83 -8.95 24.62 -21.94
C VAL A 83 -9.34 25.14 -23.32
N PRO A 84 -8.44 25.11 -24.33
CA PRO A 84 -8.80 25.45 -25.70
C PRO A 84 -10.02 24.65 -26.17
N ASP A 85 -10.98 25.34 -26.81
CA ASP A 85 -12.15 24.71 -27.39
C ASP A 85 -11.78 24.08 -28.75
N PRO A 86 -11.82 22.75 -28.90
CA PRO A 86 -11.50 22.10 -30.17
C PRO A 86 -12.50 22.43 -31.28
N GLU A 87 -13.71 22.86 -30.94
CA GLU A 87 -14.77 23.17 -31.90
C GLU A 87 -14.80 24.65 -32.30
N LYS A 88 -14.14 25.53 -31.52
CA LYS A 88 -14.12 26.98 -31.73
C LYS A 88 -12.69 27.52 -31.59
N PRO A 89 -11.92 27.60 -32.69
CA PRO A 89 -10.55 28.11 -32.67
C PRO A 89 -10.46 29.51 -32.02
N GLY A 90 -9.61 29.64 -31.01
CA GLY A 90 -9.42 30.89 -30.24
C GLY A 90 -10.37 31.07 -29.06
N ALA A 91 -11.41 30.24 -28.92
CA ALA A 91 -12.24 30.19 -27.72
C ALA A 91 -11.69 29.19 -26.70
N ARG A 92 -12.10 29.35 -25.44
CA ARG A 92 -11.80 28.44 -24.34
C ARG A 92 -13.09 27.95 -23.73
N LYS A 93 -13.10 26.71 -23.26
CA LYS A 93 -14.25 26.11 -22.56
C LYS A 93 -13.89 25.73 -21.14
N VAL A 94 -14.87 25.79 -20.25
CA VAL A 94 -14.72 25.33 -18.86
C VAL A 94 -14.58 23.80 -18.86
N ALA A 95 -13.57 23.32 -18.14
CA ALA A 95 -13.22 21.91 -18.01
C ALA A 95 -13.21 21.42 -16.56
N GLY A 96 -13.36 22.34 -15.61
CA GLY A 96 -13.46 22.02 -14.18
C GLY A 96 -13.70 23.28 -13.35
N MET A 97 -14.07 23.07 -12.08
CA MET A 97 -14.32 24.12 -11.11
C MET A 97 -13.88 23.69 -9.72
N ALA A 98 -13.46 24.66 -8.90
CA ALA A 98 -13.34 24.49 -7.47
C ALA A 98 -13.99 25.64 -6.70
N ILE A 99 -14.51 25.35 -5.51
CA ILE A 99 -15.06 26.33 -4.57
C ILE A 99 -14.28 26.22 -3.27
N TRP A 100 -13.67 27.32 -2.85
CA TRP A 100 -12.96 27.43 -1.58
C TRP A 100 -13.69 28.38 -0.64
N LYS A 101 -13.82 28.02 0.64
CA LYS A 101 -14.56 28.79 1.64
C LYS A 101 -13.72 29.06 2.87
N GLN A 102 -13.64 30.32 3.30
CA GLN A 102 -13.05 30.70 4.57
C GLN A 102 -14.11 30.61 5.67
N LEU A 103 -13.91 29.68 6.61
CA LEU A 103 -14.87 29.39 7.67
C LEU A 103 -14.35 29.84 9.03
N SER A 104 -15.20 30.49 9.82
CA SER A 104 -14.93 30.89 11.20
C SER A 104 -16.25 31.16 11.95
N TYR A 105 -16.27 30.88 13.26
CA TYR A 105 -17.32 31.36 14.16
C TYR A 105 -16.97 32.69 14.84
N VAL A 106 -15.77 33.23 14.59
CA VAL A 106 -15.38 34.57 15.06
C VAL A 106 -15.83 35.61 14.05
N GLU A 107 -16.61 36.59 14.50
CA GLU A 107 -17.15 37.65 13.65
C GLU A 107 -16.03 38.35 12.85
N GLY A 108 -16.25 38.48 11.53
CA GLY A 108 -15.31 39.10 10.61
C GLY A 108 -14.15 38.21 10.13
N TYR A 109 -13.98 36.98 10.63
CA TYR A 109 -12.88 36.10 10.19
C TYR A 109 -13.27 35.04 9.16
N GLY A 110 -14.56 34.86 8.88
CA GLY A 110 -15.04 33.89 7.91
C GLY A 110 -16.56 33.75 7.98
N GLU A 111 -17.09 32.87 7.14
CA GLU A 111 -18.50 32.51 7.20
C GLU A 111 -18.74 31.41 8.24
N ALA A 112 -19.77 31.59 9.07
CA ALA A 112 -20.18 30.56 10.03
C ALA A 112 -20.86 29.41 9.28
N PHE A 113 -20.26 28.22 9.32
CA PHE A 113 -20.84 27.05 8.69
C PHE A 113 -22.04 26.55 9.52
N LYS A 114 -23.24 26.67 8.95
CA LYS A 114 -24.50 26.29 9.64
C LYS A 114 -24.88 24.83 9.45
N GLY A 115 -24.43 24.19 8.37
CA GLY A 115 -24.77 22.80 8.04
C GLY A 115 -26.27 22.54 7.83
N ASP A 116 -27.07 23.59 7.66
CA ASP A 116 -28.52 23.49 7.48
C ASP A 116 -28.87 23.39 5.99
N MET A 117 -29.50 22.28 5.62
CA MET A 117 -29.92 21.96 4.25
C MET A 117 -31.44 21.90 4.11
N SER A 118 -32.19 22.36 5.12
CA SER A 118 -33.65 22.23 5.16
C SER A 118 -34.34 22.83 3.93
N GLU A 119 -33.87 23.98 3.44
CA GLU A 119 -34.39 24.61 2.22
C GLU A 119 -34.12 23.77 0.96
N ALA A 120 -32.94 23.14 0.86
CA ALA A 120 -32.53 22.37 -0.30
C ALA A 120 -33.31 21.06 -0.45
N ILE A 121 -33.70 20.44 0.68
CA ILE A 121 -34.43 19.17 0.70
C ILE A 121 -35.94 19.32 0.94
N ALA A 122 -36.45 20.55 1.13
CA ALA A 122 -37.84 20.81 1.51
C ALA A 122 -38.89 20.19 0.57
N ASN A 123 -38.54 19.95 -0.70
CA ASN A 123 -39.44 19.40 -1.71
C ASN A 123 -39.28 17.88 -1.89
N LEU A 124 -38.43 17.21 -1.10
CA LEU A 124 -38.27 15.75 -1.12
C LEU A 124 -39.33 15.09 -0.25
N ASP A 125 -39.56 13.79 -0.44
CA ASP A 125 -40.39 12.98 0.45
C ASP A 125 -39.88 13.02 1.90
N GLU A 126 -40.77 12.92 2.89
CA GLU A 126 -40.44 13.03 4.31
C GLU A 126 -39.38 11.99 4.75
N GLN A 127 -39.44 10.76 4.24
CA GLN A 127 -38.43 9.74 4.53
C GLN A 127 -37.06 10.12 3.95
N ILE A 128 -37.05 10.66 2.73
CA ILE A 128 -35.83 11.13 2.06
C ILE A 128 -35.26 12.35 2.79
N GLN A 129 -36.11 13.26 3.29
CA GLN A 129 -35.66 14.40 4.10
C GLN A 129 -34.95 13.93 5.37
N ARG A 130 -35.52 12.98 6.11
CA ARG A 130 -34.89 12.41 7.32
C ARG A 130 -33.52 11.81 7.00
N PHE A 131 -33.45 10.98 5.96
CA PHE A 131 -32.20 10.36 5.53
C PHE A 131 -31.15 11.41 5.15
N ALA A 132 -31.53 12.39 4.32
CA ALA A 132 -30.64 13.46 3.87
C ALA A 132 -30.08 14.26 5.06
N THR A 133 -30.92 14.64 6.02
CA THR A 133 -30.51 15.36 7.23
C THR A 133 -29.46 14.58 8.03
N GLN A 134 -29.62 13.26 8.20
CA GLN A 134 -28.69 12.41 8.95
C GLN A 134 -27.34 12.25 8.23
N ILE A 135 -27.40 12.08 6.91
CA ILE A 135 -26.21 12.01 6.05
C ILE A 135 -25.45 13.33 6.08
N PHE A 136 -26.09 14.49 5.90
CA PHE A 136 -25.40 15.79 5.94
C PHE A 136 -24.80 16.09 7.32
N ARG A 137 -25.52 15.72 8.39
CA ARG A 137 -25.00 15.82 9.74
C ARG A 137 -23.71 15.03 9.90
N SER A 138 -23.67 13.80 9.38
CA SER A 138 -22.48 12.95 9.43
C SER A 138 -21.33 13.52 8.60
N LEU A 139 -21.60 13.97 7.37
CA LEU A 139 -20.61 14.49 6.44
C LEU A 139 -19.86 15.71 7.01
N TRP A 140 -20.58 16.66 7.62
CA TRP A 140 -19.98 17.90 8.11
C TRP A 140 -19.77 17.95 9.62
N LYS A 141 -20.03 16.85 10.33
CA LYS A 141 -19.84 16.76 11.79
C LYS A 141 -18.45 17.25 12.19
N ARG A 142 -17.42 16.64 11.59
CA ARG A 142 -16.03 16.95 11.92
C ARG A 142 -15.64 18.37 11.51
N ARG A 143 -16.08 18.84 10.33
CA ARG A 143 -15.89 20.23 9.90
C ARG A 143 -16.46 21.23 10.90
N ILE A 144 -17.69 21.02 11.36
CA ILE A 144 -18.33 21.91 12.35
C ILE A 144 -17.54 21.91 13.66
N GLU A 145 -17.19 20.74 14.18
CA GLU A 145 -16.40 20.60 15.40
C GLU A 145 -15.05 21.30 15.27
N TYR A 146 -14.37 21.12 14.14
CA TYR A 146 -13.06 21.68 13.91
C TYR A 146 -13.09 23.20 13.73
N VAL A 147 -14.07 23.74 13.01
CA VAL A 147 -14.24 25.20 12.90
C VAL A 147 -14.57 25.81 14.27
N LYS A 148 -15.28 25.11 15.16
CA LYS A 148 -15.47 25.56 16.56
C LYS A 148 -14.17 25.54 17.35
N GLU A 149 -13.37 24.49 17.21
CA GLU A 149 -12.07 24.34 17.87
C GLU A 149 -11.16 25.53 17.52
N ILE A 150 -10.93 25.79 16.24
CA ILE A 150 -10.05 26.90 15.79
C ILE A 150 -10.60 28.29 16.12
N SER A 151 -11.93 28.42 16.24
CA SER A 151 -12.60 29.68 16.55
C SER A 151 -12.65 29.95 18.07
N SER A 152 -12.29 28.96 18.89
CA SER A 152 -12.26 29.12 20.33
C SER A 152 -11.09 30.01 20.76
N PRO A 153 -11.26 30.86 21.79
CA PRO A 153 -10.15 31.66 22.32
C PRO A 153 -8.95 30.82 22.80
N GLU A 154 -9.23 29.61 23.29
CA GLU A 154 -8.24 28.67 23.83
C GLU A 154 -7.30 28.11 22.75
N ALA A 155 -7.74 28.05 21.50
CA ALA A 155 -6.91 27.55 20.40
C ALA A 155 -5.74 28.47 20.04
N GLY A 156 -5.76 29.74 20.47
CA GLY A 156 -4.67 30.70 20.23
C GLY A 156 -4.37 30.96 18.75
N ARG A 157 -5.30 30.62 17.84
CA ARG A 157 -5.11 30.71 16.39
C ARG A 157 -5.27 32.15 15.88
N ASN A 158 -4.37 32.56 14.99
CA ASN A 158 -4.47 33.82 14.28
C ASN A 158 -4.01 33.64 12.82
N PRO A 159 -4.92 33.69 11.82
CA PRO A 159 -6.36 33.94 11.96
C PRO A 159 -7.11 32.74 12.60
N PRO A 160 -8.18 32.96 13.39
CA PRO A 160 -9.06 31.90 13.88
C PRO A 160 -10.02 31.41 12.78
N ALA A 161 -9.47 30.95 11.66
CA ALA A 161 -10.23 30.52 10.48
C ALA A 161 -9.52 29.38 9.75
N VAL A 162 -10.27 28.63 8.95
CA VAL A 162 -9.76 27.63 7.98
C VAL A 162 -10.18 28.01 6.57
N PHE A 163 -9.45 27.50 5.57
CA PHE A 163 -9.80 27.63 4.16
C PHE A 163 -10.18 26.26 3.59
N THR A 164 -11.49 26.01 3.50
CA THR A 164 -12.04 24.71 3.13
C THR A 164 -12.24 24.59 1.62
N LEU A 165 -11.71 23.55 0.98
CA LEU A 165 -12.12 23.16 -0.36
C LEU A 165 -13.48 22.46 -0.27
N ASP A 166 -14.54 23.19 -0.62
CA ASP A 166 -15.93 22.75 -0.48
C ASP A 166 -16.40 21.93 -1.68
N LEU A 167 -15.85 22.22 -2.87
CA LEU A 167 -16.14 21.48 -4.10
C LEU A 167 -14.93 21.50 -5.02
N CYS A 168 -14.66 20.38 -5.69
CA CYS A 168 -13.72 20.30 -6.80
C CYS A 168 -14.22 19.26 -7.81
N ALA A 169 -14.56 19.73 -9.01
CA ALA A 169 -15.05 18.88 -10.08
C ALA A 169 -14.24 19.10 -11.36
N VAL A 170 -13.94 18.02 -12.06
CA VAL A 170 -13.31 18.05 -13.38
C VAL A 170 -14.14 17.16 -14.27
N ASP A 171 -14.57 17.72 -15.41
CA ASP A 171 -15.31 16.97 -16.40
C ASP A 171 -14.48 15.74 -16.83
N PRO A 172 -15.06 14.51 -16.80
CA PRO A 172 -14.39 13.28 -17.19
C PRO A 172 -13.63 13.36 -18.53
N ALA A 173 -14.13 14.14 -19.49
CA ALA A 173 -13.49 14.33 -20.79
C ALA A 173 -12.13 15.05 -20.72
N PHE A 174 -11.83 15.76 -19.63
CA PHE A 174 -10.57 16.50 -19.42
C PHE A 174 -9.75 15.98 -18.23
N GLN A 175 -10.07 14.80 -17.71
CA GLN A 175 -9.27 14.17 -16.66
C GLN A 175 -7.86 13.82 -17.14
N ARG A 176 -6.97 13.57 -16.17
CA ARG A 176 -5.52 13.30 -16.39
C ARG A 176 -4.72 14.47 -16.99
N ARG A 177 -5.31 15.67 -17.10
CA ARG A 177 -4.64 16.91 -17.55
C ARG A 177 -4.16 17.81 -16.39
N GLY A 178 -4.15 17.29 -15.17
CA GLY A 178 -3.71 18.02 -13.97
C GLY A 178 -4.67 19.14 -13.49
N ILE A 179 -5.88 19.24 -14.04
CA ILE A 179 -6.83 20.32 -13.75
C ILE A 179 -7.19 20.41 -12.26
N ALA A 180 -7.56 19.28 -11.64
CA ALA A 180 -7.89 19.24 -10.22
C ALA A 180 -6.71 19.70 -9.34
N ALA A 181 -5.49 19.28 -9.68
CA ALA A 181 -4.30 19.68 -8.94
C ALA A 181 -4.09 21.20 -9.01
N LYS A 182 -4.17 21.79 -10.21
CA LYS A 182 -4.03 23.25 -10.39
C LYS A 182 -5.10 24.06 -9.65
N LEU A 183 -6.34 23.58 -9.65
CA LEU A 183 -7.44 24.21 -8.89
C LEU A 183 -7.18 24.19 -7.38
N VAL A 184 -6.60 23.11 -6.88
CA VAL A 184 -6.30 22.96 -5.44
C VAL A 184 -5.06 23.75 -5.06
N GLU A 185 -4.00 23.70 -5.86
CA GLU A 185 -2.77 24.49 -5.69
C GLU A 185 -3.07 25.99 -5.60
N TRP A 186 -4.01 26.50 -6.41
CA TRP A 186 -4.46 27.88 -6.32
C TRP A 186 -5.02 28.20 -4.93
N GLY A 187 -5.88 27.33 -4.40
CA GLY A 187 -6.50 27.55 -3.09
C GLY A 187 -5.51 27.44 -1.94
N LEU A 188 -4.53 26.55 -2.03
CA LEU A 188 -3.43 26.45 -1.06
C LEU A 188 -2.56 27.72 -1.07
N ALA A 189 -2.26 28.27 -2.25
CA ALA A 189 -1.53 29.52 -2.38
C ALA A 189 -2.33 30.70 -1.78
N GLU A 190 -3.65 30.72 -2.01
CA GLU A 190 -4.55 31.72 -1.46
C GLU A 190 -4.66 31.62 0.08
N ALA A 191 -4.77 30.42 0.64
CA ALA A 191 -4.76 30.19 2.08
C ALA A 191 -3.49 30.72 2.74
N LYS A 192 -2.33 30.48 2.10
CA LYS A 192 -1.05 31.03 2.52
C LYS A 192 -1.04 32.55 2.49
N ARG A 193 -1.56 33.17 1.42
CA ARG A 193 -1.66 34.64 1.28
C ARG A 193 -2.54 35.26 2.37
N ARG A 194 -3.57 34.54 2.83
CA ARG A 194 -4.52 34.97 3.88
C ARG A 194 -4.01 34.77 5.31
N GLY A 195 -2.71 34.53 5.49
CA GLY A 195 -2.09 34.38 6.81
C GLY A 195 -1.89 32.93 7.23
N ASP A 196 -1.50 32.07 6.29
CA ASP A 196 -1.26 30.64 6.51
C ASP A 196 -2.47 29.93 7.14
N LEU A 197 -3.65 30.18 6.55
CA LEU A 197 -4.88 29.49 6.91
C LEU A 197 -4.71 28.01 6.65
N GLU A 198 -5.18 27.22 7.60
CA GLU A 198 -5.16 25.78 7.44
C GLU A 198 -6.23 25.33 6.45
N CYS A 199 -5.88 24.42 5.55
CA CYS A 199 -6.78 23.94 4.52
C CYS A 199 -7.46 22.63 4.90
N THR A 200 -8.77 22.55 4.68
CA THR A 200 -9.57 21.34 4.96
C THR A 200 -10.48 20.94 3.80
N THR A 201 -10.88 19.67 3.70
CA THR A 201 -11.86 19.21 2.69
C THR A 201 -12.42 17.84 3.04
N GLU A 202 -13.67 17.56 2.71
CA GLU A 202 -14.25 16.22 2.69
C GLU A 202 -14.03 15.64 1.30
N GLY A 203 -12.96 14.84 1.17
CA GLY A 203 -12.55 14.34 -0.13
C GLY A 203 -13.41 13.16 -0.60
N SER A 204 -13.93 13.21 -1.83
CA SER A 204 -14.50 12.01 -2.44
C SER A 204 -13.44 10.94 -2.68
N ALA A 205 -13.87 9.69 -2.91
CA ALA A 205 -12.95 8.60 -3.21
C ALA A 205 -12.01 8.89 -4.39
N MET A 206 -12.47 9.67 -5.37
CA MET A 206 -11.70 10.10 -6.54
C MET A 206 -10.78 11.28 -6.24
N GLY A 207 -11.22 12.24 -5.42
CA GLY A 207 -10.47 13.45 -5.11
C GLY A 207 -9.33 13.22 -4.10
N ARG A 208 -9.49 12.27 -3.16
CA ARG A 208 -8.56 12.05 -2.03
C ARG A 208 -7.10 11.87 -2.46
N GLY A 209 -6.86 11.21 -3.59
CA GLY A 209 -5.51 11.00 -4.12
C GLY A 209 -4.83 12.30 -4.57
N VAL A 210 -5.58 13.23 -5.16
CA VAL A 210 -5.07 14.55 -5.55
C VAL A 210 -4.77 15.40 -4.32
N TYR A 211 -5.69 15.42 -3.35
CA TYR A 211 -5.51 16.22 -2.13
C TYR A 211 -4.31 15.75 -1.31
N ARG A 212 -4.12 14.44 -1.14
CA ARG A 212 -2.96 13.87 -0.43
C ARG A 212 -1.62 14.24 -1.08
N LYS A 213 -1.55 14.23 -2.42
CA LYS A 213 -0.36 14.69 -3.16
C LYS A 213 -0.05 16.17 -2.93
N LEU A 214 -1.05 16.96 -2.56
CA LEU A 214 -0.93 18.38 -2.27
C LEU A 214 -0.82 18.69 -0.76
N GLY A 215 -0.55 17.67 0.07
CA GLY A 215 -0.21 17.84 1.48
C GLY A 215 -1.38 17.72 2.46
N PHE A 216 -2.60 17.43 1.97
CA PHE A 216 -3.70 17.07 2.86
C PHE A 216 -3.47 15.69 3.50
N LYS A 217 -3.82 15.54 4.77
CA LYS A 217 -3.73 14.29 5.54
C LYS A 217 -5.12 13.86 5.98
N ASP A 218 -5.33 12.57 6.11
CA ASP A 218 -6.60 12.03 6.61
C ASP A 218 -6.78 12.38 8.09
N GLU A 219 -7.97 12.87 8.47
CA GLU A 219 -8.37 13.05 9.86
C GLU A 219 -9.32 11.91 10.26
N GLY A 220 -8.82 10.97 11.06
CA GLY A 220 -9.54 9.77 11.48
C GLY A 220 -9.22 8.51 10.66
N ASN A 221 -9.88 7.41 10.99
CA ASN A 221 -9.60 6.08 10.45
C ASN A 221 -10.55 5.73 9.29
N GLY A 222 -10.39 6.38 8.13
CA GLY A 222 -11.05 5.96 6.89
C GLY A 222 -12.16 6.89 6.38
N ASP A 223 -13.18 6.29 5.75
CA ASP A 223 -14.33 7.00 5.18
C ASP A 223 -15.27 7.53 6.28
N VAL A 224 -16.16 8.48 5.93
CA VAL A 224 -17.14 9.06 6.87
C VAL A 224 -17.97 7.94 7.50
N ALA A 225 -17.96 7.88 8.83
CA ALA A 225 -18.89 7.04 9.58
C ALA A 225 -20.29 7.65 9.52
N TRP A 226 -21.17 7.03 8.73
CA TRP A 226 -22.54 7.51 8.54
C TRP A 226 -23.42 7.14 9.74
N GLU A 227 -23.81 8.12 10.53
CA GLU A 227 -24.77 7.99 11.63
C GLU A 227 -26.18 8.13 11.06
N VAL A 228 -26.84 7.01 10.79
CA VAL A 228 -28.23 6.97 10.30
C VAL A 228 -29.10 6.03 11.12
N ASP A 229 -30.42 6.25 11.10
CA ASP A 229 -31.40 5.37 11.71
C ASP A 229 -31.38 3.97 11.07
N ASP A 230 -31.80 2.96 11.83
CA ASP A 230 -31.80 1.55 11.41
C ASP A 230 -32.56 1.31 10.10
N GLU A 231 -33.60 2.10 9.81
CA GLU A 231 -34.37 2.01 8.56
C GLU A 231 -33.53 2.36 7.31
N PHE A 232 -32.46 3.13 7.49
CA PHE A 232 -31.59 3.60 6.41
C PHE A 232 -30.25 2.88 6.36
N LYS A 233 -29.98 1.93 7.27
CA LYS A 233 -28.66 1.28 7.37
C LYS A 233 -28.23 0.64 6.05
N ASP A 234 -29.18 0.07 5.31
CA ASP A 234 -28.96 -0.65 4.04
C ASP A 234 -29.05 0.27 2.80
N TRP A 235 -29.36 1.55 2.99
CA TRP A 235 -29.40 2.52 1.89
C TRP A 235 -27.98 2.89 1.45
N GLU A 236 -27.76 3.08 0.15
CA GLU A 236 -26.46 3.41 -0.43
C GLU A 236 -25.91 4.74 0.14
N LYS A 237 -24.63 4.75 0.51
CA LYS A 237 -23.92 5.92 1.06
C LYS A 237 -22.59 6.05 0.30
N PRO A 238 -22.16 7.26 -0.06
CA PRO A 238 -20.96 7.41 -0.86
C PRO A 238 -19.72 7.11 -0.01
N PRO A 239 -18.65 6.57 -0.61
CA PRO A 239 -17.36 6.32 0.04
C PRO A 239 -16.55 7.63 0.16
N ASN A 240 -17.14 8.64 0.79
CA ASN A 240 -16.48 9.92 1.04
C ASN A 240 -15.50 9.76 2.21
N CYS A 241 -14.31 10.32 2.06
CA CYS A 241 -13.33 10.37 3.13
C CYS A 241 -13.84 11.27 4.26
N GLY A 242 -13.41 10.99 5.49
CA GLY A 242 -13.48 11.98 6.56
C GLY A 242 -12.81 13.31 6.18
N GLN A 243 -12.82 14.28 7.10
CA GLN A 243 -12.15 15.56 6.88
C GLN A 243 -10.66 15.29 6.58
N LEU A 244 -10.15 15.87 5.49
CA LEU A 244 -8.73 15.92 5.19
C LEU A 244 -8.21 17.28 5.65
N ARG A 245 -7.03 17.29 6.25
CA ARG A 245 -6.42 18.47 6.84
C ARG A 245 -4.98 18.62 6.38
N GLN A 246 -4.63 19.77 5.84
CA GLN A 246 -3.24 20.13 5.55
C GLN A 246 -2.67 20.89 6.76
N PRO A 247 -1.54 20.49 7.37
CA PRO A 247 -1.00 21.23 8.52
C PRO A 247 -0.50 22.63 8.13
N GLN A 248 -0.50 23.58 9.09
CA GLN A 248 0.21 24.86 8.95
C GLN A 248 1.67 24.62 8.54
N CYS A 249 2.11 25.35 7.53
CA CYS A 249 3.33 25.01 6.82
C CYS A 249 4.53 25.66 7.52
N CYS A 250 5.12 24.99 8.53
CA CYS A 250 6.55 25.15 8.76
C CYS A 250 7.31 24.46 7.63
N LEU A 251 7.47 25.15 6.49
CA LEU A 251 8.50 24.79 5.52
C LEU A 251 9.86 25.01 6.19
N THR A 252 10.45 23.93 6.72
CA THR A 252 11.88 23.87 6.99
C THR A 252 12.61 24.18 5.69
N HIS A 253 13.42 25.23 5.75
CA HIS A 253 14.32 25.66 4.68
C HIS A 253 15.19 24.51 4.18
N SER A 254 15.28 24.37 2.86
CA SER A 254 16.43 23.75 2.19
C SER A 254 16.74 24.53 0.91
N SER A 255 17.63 25.52 1.07
CA SER A 255 18.67 25.97 0.14
C SER A 255 18.30 26.43 -1.29
N LEU A 256 18.30 27.76 -1.49
CA LEU A 256 19.20 28.47 -2.42
C LEU A 256 19.12 30.00 -2.22
N LEU A 257 20.25 30.56 -1.74
CA LEU A 257 20.76 31.95 -1.86
C LEU A 257 19.86 33.12 -1.39
N VAL A 258 20.21 33.76 -0.28
CA VAL A 258 20.83 35.10 -0.22
C VAL A 258 21.48 35.28 1.16
N THR A 259 22.75 35.70 1.16
CA THR A 259 23.53 36.15 2.31
C THR A 259 23.08 37.52 2.80
N GLU A 260 22.93 37.68 4.12
CA GLU A 260 23.49 38.77 4.96
C GLU A 260 22.62 39.05 6.19
N GLY A 261 23.22 38.92 7.38
CA GLY A 261 22.97 39.83 8.50
C GLY A 261 21.96 39.39 9.57
N GLY A 262 22.47 39.06 10.76
CA GLY A 262 21.82 39.47 12.02
C GLY A 262 21.32 38.36 12.94
N MET A 263 22.21 37.94 13.85
CA MET A 263 21.97 37.15 15.05
C MET A 263 20.99 37.84 16.03
N LEU A 264 20.17 37.08 16.79
CA LEU A 264 19.91 37.28 18.23
C LEU A 264 19.11 36.08 18.81
N SER A 265 19.40 35.76 20.07
CA SER A 265 19.22 34.49 20.78
C SER A 265 17.88 34.31 21.52
N LEU A 266 17.51 33.03 21.71
CA LEU A 266 16.53 32.53 22.68
C LEU A 266 17.16 32.41 24.08
N GLU A 267 16.61 33.09 25.08
CA GLU A 267 16.66 32.72 26.50
C GLU A 267 15.65 33.59 27.26
N GLU A 268 15.06 33.06 28.34
CA GLU A 268 13.77 33.45 28.97
C GLU A 268 12.61 32.80 28.21
N TRP A 269 11.90 31.78 28.69
CA TRP A 269 11.26 31.60 30.00
C TRP A 269 11.33 30.14 30.45
N GLY A 270 11.87 29.90 31.64
CA GLY A 270 11.85 28.59 32.29
C GLY A 270 10.48 28.30 32.92
N ILE A 271 9.73 27.37 32.33
CA ILE A 271 8.60 26.66 32.97
C ILE A 271 8.61 25.20 32.48
N ALA A 272 8.83 24.26 33.40
CA ALA A 272 8.67 22.84 33.14
C ALA A 272 7.17 22.49 33.20
N ILE A 273 6.64 21.82 32.16
CA ILE A 273 5.29 21.26 32.15
C ILE A 273 5.39 19.78 31.76
N ASP A 274 5.02 18.92 32.70
CA ASP A 274 4.87 17.46 32.55
C ASP A 274 3.74 17.17 31.54
N ALA A 275 4.12 16.77 30.32
CA ALA A 275 3.19 16.35 29.28
C ALA A 275 2.77 14.89 29.50
N ARG A 276 1.74 14.67 30.33
CA ARG A 276 0.98 13.41 30.28
C ARG A 276 0.00 13.47 29.11
N THR A 277 0.45 12.84 28.04
CA THR A 277 -0.23 12.50 26.79
C THR A 277 -1.62 11.89 26.99
N VAL A 278 -2.64 12.45 26.34
CA VAL A 278 -3.76 11.65 25.81
C VAL A 278 -3.29 11.16 24.44
N SER A 279 -2.76 9.95 24.40
CA SER A 279 -2.23 9.33 23.18
C SER A 279 -3.38 8.96 22.22
N PRO A 280 -3.28 9.23 20.91
CA PRO A 280 -4.16 8.61 19.94
C PRO A 280 -3.98 7.09 20.02
N THR A 281 -5.07 6.33 19.99
CA THR A 281 -5.00 4.86 19.88
C THR A 281 -4.14 4.51 18.66
N PRO A 282 -2.99 3.82 18.85
CA PRO A 282 -2.07 3.54 17.76
C PRO A 282 -2.75 2.64 16.72
N THR A 283 -2.80 3.09 15.47
CA THR A 283 -3.10 2.23 14.32
C THR A 283 -2.04 1.13 14.27
N MET A 284 -2.44 -0.13 14.09
CA MET A 284 -1.47 -1.23 14.07
C MET A 284 -0.49 -1.05 12.89
N PRO A 285 0.82 -1.23 13.11
CA PRO A 285 1.82 -1.08 12.04
C PRO A 285 1.59 -2.09 10.90
N ILE A 286 1.76 -1.65 9.65
CA ILE A 286 1.80 -2.52 8.48
C ILE A 286 3.16 -3.20 8.41
N VAL A 287 3.16 -4.53 8.27
CA VAL A 287 4.38 -5.34 8.21
C VAL A 287 4.42 -6.14 6.93
N ASP A 288 5.46 -5.93 6.13
CA ASP A 288 5.77 -6.72 4.95
C ASP A 288 6.72 -7.87 5.33
N ILE A 289 6.22 -9.11 5.35
CA ILE A 289 7.04 -10.30 5.68
C ILE A 289 7.63 -11.01 4.46
N HIS A 290 7.28 -10.59 3.24
CA HIS A 290 7.74 -11.24 2.02
C HIS A 290 8.39 -10.18 1.15
N THR A 291 9.68 -9.96 1.37
CA THR A 291 10.39 -8.84 0.77
C THR A 291 11.89 -9.12 0.78
N HIS A 292 12.55 -8.90 -0.35
CA HIS A 292 13.88 -9.46 -0.58
C HIS A 292 14.96 -8.39 -0.73
N VAL A 293 16.21 -8.82 -0.48
CA VAL A 293 17.45 -8.08 -0.71
C VAL A 293 18.59 -9.00 -1.17
N TYR A 294 19.56 -8.44 -1.88
CA TYR A 294 20.90 -8.98 -2.09
C TYR A 294 21.91 -8.06 -1.39
N PRO A 295 22.28 -8.34 -0.13
CA PRO A 295 23.10 -7.42 0.65
C PRO A 295 24.51 -7.27 0.03
N PRO A 296 25.26 -6.19 0.35
CA PRO A 296 26.57 -5.90 -0.23
C PRO A 296 27.53 -7.08 -0.23
N LYS A 297 27.61 -7.87 0.85
CA LYS A 297 28.46 -9.07 0.92
C LYS A 297 28.06 -10.16 -0.05
N TYR A 298 26.76 -10.34 -0.28
CA TYR A 298 26.27 -11.28 -1.28
C TYR A 298 26.51 -10.77 -2.71
N MET A 299 26.35 -9.46 -2.94
CA MET A 299 26.67 -8.85 -4.24
C MET A 299 28.17 -8.94 -4.57
N GLU A 300 29.05 -8.79 -3.57
CA GLU A 300 30.49 -9.03 -3.71
C GLU A 300 30.76 -10.48 -4.14
N LEU A 301 30.18 -11.45 -3.43
CA LEU A 301 30.26 -12.87 -3.77
C LEU A 301 29.82 -13.13 -5.22
N LEU A 302 28.62 -12.67 -5.62
CA LEU A 302 28.09 -12.90 -6.96
C LEU A 302 28.93 -12.23 -8.06
N ARG A 303 29.54 -11.08 -7.79
CA ARG A 303 30.42 -10.39 -8.77
C ARG A 303 31.76 -11.09 -8.96
N THR A 304 32.26 -11.80 -7.95
CA THR A 304 33.53 -12.55 -8.03
C THR A 304 33.39 -13.91 -8.73
N ARG A 305 32.17 -14.40 -8.92
CA ARG A 305 31.92 -15.72 -9.49
C ARG A 305 32.10 -15.75 -11.01
N SER A 306 32.55 -16.92 -11.48
CA SER A 306 32.71 -17.24 -12.90
C SER A 306 31.70 -18.26 -13.42
N THR A 307 30.92 -18.87 -12.51
CA THR A 307 29.87 -19.85 -12.81
C THR A 307 28.55 -19.39 -12.23
N VAL A 308 27.44 -19.75 -12.89
CA VAL A 308 26.09 -19.43 -12.43
C VAL A 308 25.88 -19.90 -10.98
N PRO A 309 25.28 -19.08 -10.10
CA PRO A 309 24.81 -17.72 -10.34
C PRO A 309 25.93 -16.66 -10.27
N TYR A 310 25.81 -15.58 -11.03
CA TYR A 310 26.74 -14.44 -10.96
C TYR A 310 26.07 -13.11 -11.35
N VAL A 311 26.71 -12.00 -10.96
CA VAL A 311 26.36 -10.64 -11.40
C VAL A 311 27.50 -10.05 -12.21
N ARG A 312 27.23 -9.56 -13.42
CA ARG A 312 28.25 -8.95 -14.28
C ARG A 312 27.67 -7.86 -15.19
N THR A 313 28.51 -6.90 -15.57
CA THR A 313 28.27 -5.98 -16.68
C THR A 313 28.96 -6.50 -17.95
N PHE A 314 28.29 -6.42 -19.09
CA PHE A 314 28.85 -6.86 -20.36
C PHE A 314 29.45 -5.68 -21.12
N PRO A 315 30.52 -5.86 -21.91
CA PRO A 315 31.17 -4.75 -22.63
C PRO A 315 30.25 -3.96 -23.56
N ASP A 316 29.23 -4.62 -24.13
CA ASP A 316 28.22 -4.05 -25.01
C ASP A 316 27.00 -3.46 -24.26
N ALA A 317 26.96 -3.59 -22.93
CA ALA A 317 25.94 -3.02 -22.05
C ALA A 317 26.54 -2.60 -20.68
N PRO A 318 27.46 -1.61 -20.66
CA PRO A 318 28.24 -1.28 -19.47
C PRO A 318 27.38 -0.74 -18.31
N ASP A 319 26.24 -0.13 -18.61
CA ASP A 319 25.33 0.47 -17.63
C ASP A 319 24.20 -0.49 -17.18
N SER A 320 24.22 -1.76 -17.63
CA SER A 320 23.20 -2.76 -17.29
C SER A 320 23.86 -3.99 -16.66
N ALA A 321 24.02 -3.95 -15.34
CA ALA A 321 24.41 -5.15 -14.59
C ALA A 321 23.31 -6.21 -14.75
N ARG A 322 23.72 -7.44 -15.02
CA ARG A 322 22.83 -8.59 -15.19
C ARG A 322 23.05 -9.58 -14.07
N LEU A 323 21.95 -10.02 -13.46
CA LEU A 323 21.92 -11.16 -12.56
C LEU A 323 21.52 -12.39 -13.36
N ILE A 324 22.40 -13.40 -13.39
CA ILE A 324 22.16 -14.69 -14.04
C ILE A 324 22.09 -15.74 -12.94
N ILE A 325 20.93 -16.41 -12.83
CA ILE A 325 20.66 -17.34 -11.73
C ILE A 325 20.52 -18.78 -12.23
N LEU A 326 19.98 -18.97 -13.43
CA LEU A 326 19.76 -20.29 -14.00
C LEU A 326 20.77 -20.59 -15.10
N PRO A 327 21.31 -21.81 -15.21
CA PRO A 327 22.24 -22.17 -16.29
C PRO A 327 21.67 -21.91 -17.69
N GLY A 328 20.36 -22.06 -17.88
CA GLY A 328 19.68 -21.75 -19.14
C GLY A 328 19.61 -20.26 -19.50
N GLU A 329 19.89 -19.36 -18.55
CA GLU A 329 19.98 -17.91 -18.78
C GLU A 329 21.37 -17.47 -19.28
N ASP A 330 22.37 -18.36 -19.21
CA ASP A 330 23.78 -18.08 -19.54
C ASP A 330 24.18 -18.54 -20.96
N ASP A 331 23.31 -18.33 -21.95
CA ASP A 331 23.58 -18.71 -23.35
C ASP A 331 24.42 -17.63 -24.06
N PRO A 332 25.66 -17.96 -24.51
CA PRO A 332 26.53 -17.04 -25.25
C PRO A 332 25.94 -16.48 -26.54
N SER A 333 24.93 -17.13 -27.12
CA SER A 333 24.23 -16.69 -28.34
C SER A 333 23.11 -15.66 -28.07
N THR A 334 22.64 -15.55 -26.82
CA THR A 334 21.63 -14.56 -26.42
C THR A 334 22.30 -13.17 -26.26
N PRO A 335 21.70 -12.08 -26.78
CA PRO A 335 22.19 -10.72 -26.56
C PRO A 335 22.42 -10.42 -25.07
N SER A 336 23.51 -9.72 -24.73
CA SER A 336 23.91 -9.47 -23.33
C SER A 336 22.80 -8.83 -22.48
N THR A 337 22.07 -7.87 -23.04
CA THR A 337 20.92 -7.18 -22.42
C THR A 337 19.71 -8.08 -22.21
N SER A 338 19.69 -9.24 -22.84
CA SER A 338 18.62 -10.25 -22.75
C SER A 338 19.03 -11.47 -21.91
N ARG A 339 20.27 -11.55 -21.41
CA ARG A 339 20.71 -12.61 -20.49
C ARG A 339 20.31 -12.29 -19.06
N GLY A 340 19.79 -13.29 -18.35
CA GLY A 340 19.30 -13.13 -16.98
C GLY A 340 18.38 -11.92 -16.84
N ARG A 341 18.47 -11.21 -15.71
CA ARG A 341 17.61 -10.07 -15.39
C ARG A 341 18.43 -8.81 -15.11
N PRO A 342 17.93 -7.61 -15.45
CA PRO A 342 18.57 -6.39 -14.99
C PRO A 342 18.54 -6.37 -13.45
N ILE A 343 19.65 -5.99 -12.84
CA ILE A 343 19.74 -5.81 -11.40
C ILE A 343 20.15 -4.37 -11.10
N GLY A 344 19.22 -3.60 -10.55
CA GLY A 344 19.46 -2.24 -10.08
C GLY A 344 19.65 -2.16 -8.57
N SER A 345 19.81 -0.94 -8.06
CA SER A 345 20.01 -0.65 -6.64
C SER A 345 18.84 -1.09 -5.77
N GLU A 346 17.63 -1.22 -6.31
CA GLU A 346 16.44 -1.72 -5.62
C GLU A 346 16.61 -3.12 -5.00
N TYR A 347 17.59 -3.89 -5.49
CA TYR A 347 17.93 -5.20 -4.94
C TYR A 347 18.91 -5.15 -3.78
N TYR A 348 19.86 -4.21 -3.76
CA TYR A 348 21.03 -4.29 -2.86
C TYR A 348 21.28 -3.04 -2.01
N ASP A 349 20.68 -1.90 -2.35
CA ASP A 349 20.74 -0.68 -1.56
C ASP A 349 19.57 -0.65 -0.57
N ILE A 350 19.89 -0.74 0.72
CA ILE A 350 18.89 -0.71 1.78
C ILE A 350 18.12 0.62 1.82
N LYS A 351 18.67 1.71 1.30
CA LYS A 351 17.97 3.01 1.21
C LYS A 351 16.82 2.96 0.21
N GLU A 352 17.00 2.25 -0.90
CA GLU A 352 15.92 2.03 -1.88
C GLU A 352 14.80 1.18 -1.28
N LYS A 353 15.13 0.20 -0.43
CA LYS A 353 14.13 -0.54 0.35
C LYS A 353 13.32 0.39 1.27
N ILE A 354 13.98 1.28 1.99
CA ILE A 354 13.30 2.24 2.89
C ILE A 354 12.44 3.21 2.07
N ALA A 355 12.93 3.72 0.94
CA ALA A 355 12.14 4.56 0.04
C ALA A 355 10.90 3.83 -0.49
N PHE A 356 11.04 2.54 -0.86
CA PHE A 356 9.90 1.69 -1.24
C PHE A 356 8.90 1.52 -0.10
N MET A 357 9.37 1.27 1.13
CA MET A 357 8.52 1.15 2.31
C MET A 357 7.75 2.44 2.58
N ASP A 358 8.42 3.59 2.56
CA ASP A 358 7.81 4.89 2.79
C ASP A 358 6.76 5.23 1.71
N LEU A 359 7.05 4.90 0.45
CA LEU A 359 6.13 5.09 -0.67
C LEU A 359 4.85 4.27 -0.51
N HIS A 360 4.95 3.03 -0.03
CA HIS A 360 3.83 2.10 0.11
C HIS A 360 3.26 2.01 1.53
N LYS A 361 3.65 2.93 2.42
CA LYS A 361 3.20 3.02 3.82
C LYS A 361 3.45 1.73 4.62
N ILE A 362 4.60 1.11 4.41
CA ILE A 362 5.03 -0.08 5.12
C ILE A 362 5.87 0.37 6.32
N ASP A 363 5.36 0.12 7.53
CA ASP A 363 6.05 0.52 8.76
C ASP A 363 7.24 -0.40 9.05
N LYS A 364 7.08 -1.70 8.79
CA LYS A 364 8.12 -2.70 9.07
C LYS A 364 8.30 -3.65 7.89
N SER A 365 9.53 -4.03 7.62
CA SER A 365 9.85 -5.10 6.68
C SER A 365 10.70 -6.17 7.36
N VAL A 366 10.33 -7.43 7.14
CA VAL A 366 11.14 -8.60 7.50
C VAL A 366 11.84 -9.06 6.23
N ILE A 367 13.02 -8.48 5.95
CA ILE A 367 13.76 -8.72 4.72
C ILE A 367 14.36 -10.13 4.69
N SER A 368 14.51 -10.71 3.51
CA SER A 368 15.18 -12.01 3.32
C SER A 368 16.16 -11.97 2.16
N LEU A 369 17.22 -12.77 2.24
CA LEU A 369 18.10 -12.99 1.09
C LEU A 369 17.26 -13.59 -0.05
N ALA A 370 17.29 -12.98 -1.23
CA ALA A 370 16.59 -13.52 -2.40
C ALA A 370 17.22 -14.83 -2.89
N ASN A 371 16.44 -15.62 -3.63
CA ASN A 371 16.91 -16.84 -4.29
C ASN A 371 18.12 -16.54 -5.22
N PRO A 372 19.11 -17.45 -5.37
CA PRO A 372 19.12 -18.85 -4.91
C PRO A 372 19.82 -19.05 -3.55
N TRP A 373 19.82 -18.03 -2.68
CA TRP A 373 20.43 -18.10 -1.35
C TRP A 373 21.90 -18.51 -1.41
N LEU A 374 22.26 -19.65 -0.80
CA LEU A 374 23.61 -20.20 -0.79
C LEU A 374 23.64 -21.61 -1.38
N ASP A 375 22.57 -22.03 -2.06
CA ASP A 375 22.36 -23.42 -2.50
C ASP A 375 23.40 -23.88 -3.54
N PHE A 376 24.10 -22.92 -4.16
CA PHE A 376 25.14 -23.14 -5.15
C PHE A 376 26.56 -23.16 -4.56
N LEU A 377 26.75 -22.82 -3.29
CA LEU A 377 28.07 -22.73 -2.69
C LEU A 377 28.62 -24.12 -2.35
N PRO A 378 29.92 -24.36 -2.54
CA PRO A 378 30.58 -25.55 -2.02
C PRO A 378 30.45 -25.66 -0.50
N THR A 379 30.45 -26.90 0.00
CA THR A 379 30.29 -27.24 1.43
C THR A 379 31.27 -26.47 2.33
N GLU A 380 32.51 -26.31 1.89
CA GLU A 380 33.59 -25.67 2.64
C GLU A 380 33.48 -24.15 2.73
N GLU A 381 32.76 -23.51 1.80
CA GLU A 381 32.59 -22.05 1.76
C GLU A 381 31.26 -21.60 2.40
N ALA A 382 30.24 -22.47 2.36
CA ALA A 382 28.87 -22.11 2.69
C ALA A 382 28.71 -21.59 4.13
N GLY A 383 29.37 -22.21 5.11
CA GLY A 383 29.25 -21.82 6.52
C GLY A 383 29.72 -20.40 6.80
N GLU A 384 30.92 -20.03 6.33
CA GLU A 384 31.45 -18.68 6.53
C GLU A 384 30.68 -17.65 5.70
N ALA A 385 30.24 -18.01 4.49
CA ALA A 385 29.40 -17.15 3.67
C ALA A 385 28.05 -16.83 4.35
N ALA A 386 27.36 -17.84 4.88
CA ALA A 386 26.10 -17.65 5.61
C ALA A 386 26.28 -16.71 6.80
N LYS A 387 27.31 -16.96 7.61
CA LYS A 387 27.62 -16.11 8.77
C LYS A 387 27.86 -14.66 8.36
N SER A 388 28.76 -14.44 7.39
CA SER A 388 29.13 -13.12 6.89
C SER A 388 27.94 -12.35 6.30
N ILE A 389 27.08 -13.02 5.53
CA ILE A 389 25.89 -12.42 4.93
C ILE A 389 24.83 -12.11 6.00
N ASN A 390 24.58 -13.02 6.94
CA ASN A 390 23.63 -12.79 8.02
C ASN A 390 24.06 -11.64 8.94
N ASP A 391 25.37 -11.48 9.17
CA ASP A 391 25.93 -10.35 9.91
C ASP A 391 25.75 -9.04 9.13
N ASP A 392 26.01 -9.03 7.82
CA ASP A 392 25.78 -7.86 6.94
C ASP A 392 24.30 -7.42 6.95
N VAL A 393 23.36 -8.35 6.85
CA VAL A 393 21.92 -8.05 6.91
C VAL A 393 21.52 -7.54 8.30
N ASN A 394 22.04 -8.14 9.38
CA ASN A 394 21.79 -7.65 10.74
C ASN A 394 22.30 -6.21 10.93
N ASP A 395 23.47 -5.89 10.39
CA ASP A 395 24.06 -4.56 10.43
C ASP A 395 23.24 -3.56 9.60
N GLN A 396 22.71 -3.99 8.44
CA GLN A 396 21.75 -3.18 7.66
C GLN A 396 20.46 -2.89 8.45
N CYS A 397 19.88 -3.90 9.11
CA CYS A 397 18.71 -3.68 9.97
C CYS A 397 19.00 -2.69 11.11
N SER A 398 20.22 -2.71 11.65
CA SER A 398 20.63 -1.81 12.75
C SER A 398 20.62 -0.32 12.36
N GLN A 399 20.74 0.00 11.06
CA GLN A 399 20.67 1.37 10.54
C GLN A 399 19.25 1.95 10.60
N TYR A 400 18.22 1.09 10.67
CA TYR A 400 16.81 1.48 10.70
C TYR A 400 16.06 0.71 11.81
N PRO A 401 16.42 0.93 13.10
CA PRO A 401 15.86 0.18 14.21
C PRO A 401 14.34 0.34 14.27
N GLY A 402 13.63 -0.77 14.47
CA GLY A 402 12.17 -0.80 14.52
C GLY A 402 11.47 -0.75 13.16
N ARG A 403 12.19 -0.50 12.05
CA ARG A 403 11.67 -0.59 10.68
C ARG A 403 12.10 -1.89 9.99
N LEU A 404 13.28 -2.42 10.28
CA LEU A 404 13.84 -3.59 9.61
C LEU A 404 14.13 -4.75 10.57
N TYR A 405 13.76 -5.94 10.12
CA TYR A 405 14.07 -7.25 10.69
C TYR A 405 14.42 -8.19 9.55
N PHE A 406 14.89 -9.41 9.82
CA PHE A 406 15.20 -10.33 8.73
C PHE A 406 14.99 -11.82 9.03
N PHE A 407 14.78 -12.59 7.96
CA PHE A 407 14.94 -14.04 7.96
C PHE A 407 16.37 -14.38 7.54
N GLY A 408 17.09 -15.12 8.38
CA GLY A 408 18.48 -15.53 8.11
C GLY A 408 18.57 -16.58 7.00
N THR A 409 19.65 -16.57 6.24
CA THR A 409 19.94 -17.64 5.26
C THR A 409 20.73 -18.79 5.93
N LEU A 410 20.56 -20.01 5.42
CA LEU A 410 21.22 -21.21 5.94
C LEU A 410 22.23 -21.79 4.94
N PRO A 411 23.37 -22.32 5.41
CA PRO A 411 24.38 -22.93 4.55
C PRO A 411 24.02 -24.39 4.20
N LEU A 412 22.94 -24.61 3.46
CA LEU A 412 22.35 -25.95 3.27
C LEU A 412 23.23 -26.94 2.48
N SER A 413 24.30 -26.49 1.82
CA SER A 413 25.31 -27.38 1.24
C SER A 413 26.39 -27.83 2.24
N ALA A 414 26.43 -27.23 3.44
CA ALA A 414 27.32 -27.62 4.53
C ALA A 414 26.79 -28.86 5.29
N SER A 415 27.57 -29.37 6.25
CA SER A 415 27.10 -30.48 7.08
C SER A 415 25.97 -30.03 8.02
N PRO A 416 25.05 -30.93 8.43
CA PRO A 416 23.98 -30.59 9.37
C PRO A 416 24.46 -29.91 10.67
N GLU A 417 25.66 -30.24 11.15
CA GLU A 417 26.27 -29.62 12.34
C GLU A 417 26.57 -28.14 12.10
N VAL A 418 27.07 -27.77 10.92
CA VAL A 418 27.33 -26.37 10.55
C VAL A 418 26.01 -25.60 10.41
N VAL A 419 25.01 -26.21 9.78
CA VAL A 419 23.68 -25.59 9.61
C VAL A 419 23.00 -25.36 10.96
N THR A 420 23.02 -26.36 11.85
CA THR A 420 22.41 -26.25 13.18
C THR A 420 23.14 -25.27 14.10
N ALA A 421 24.46 -25.15 13.98
CA ALA A 421 25.21 -24.10 14.67
C ALA A 421 24.82 -22.69 14.21
N GLU A 422 24.58 -22.50 12.90
CA GLU A 422 24.12 -21.21 12.38
C GLU A 422 22.68 -20.89 12.81
N ILE A 423 21.79 -21.89 12.89
CA ILE A 423 20.43 -21.75 13.46
C ILE A 423 20.48 -21.23 14.90
N GLU A 424 21.32 -21.85 15.73
CA GLU A 424 21.53 -21.41 17.12
C GLU A 424 22.06 -19.98 17.18
N ARG A 425 23.07 -19.65 16.35
CA ARG A 425 23.67 -18.32 16.28
C ARG A 425 22.69 -17.24 15.81
N LEU A 426 21.85 -17.53 14.83
CA LEU A 426 20.81 -16.62 14.34
C LEU A 426 19.86 -16.20 15.48
N GLY A 427 19.60 -17.09 16.46
CA GLY A 427 18.81 -16.75 17.64
C GLY A 427 19.45 -15.70 18.55
N THR A 428 20.74 -15.39 18.37
CA THR A 428 21.46 -14.34 19.12
C THR A 428 21.52 -13.00 18.39
N LEU A 429 21.20 -12.97 17.10
CA LEU A 429 21.20 -11.73 16.31
C LEU A 429 19.96 -10.91 16.59
N LYS A 430 20.17 -9.61 16.87
CA LYS A 430 19.12 -8.71 17.39
C LYS A 430 17.89 -8.63 16.48
N TYR A 431 18.10 -8.63 15.17
CA TYR A 431 17.04 -8.38 14.17
C TYR A 431 16.55 -9.65 13.46
N ALA A 432 17.17 -10.81 13.70
CA ALA A 432 16.76 -12.07 13.09
C ALA A 432 15.43 -12.57 13.69
N ARG A 433 14.49 -13.00 12.84
CA ARG A 433 13.15 -13.47 13.23
C ARG A 433 12.73 -14.79 12.58
N GLY A 434 13.71 -15.57 12.15
CA GLY A 434 13.52 -16.89 11.55
C GLY A 434 14.56 -17.13 10.48
N VAL A 435 14.26 -18.06 9.57
CA VAL A 435 15.13 -18.42 8.44
C VAL A 435 14.37 -18.42 7.13
N ILE A 436 15.03 -18.11 6.02
CA ILE A 436 14.50 -18.36 4.67
C ILE A 436 15.16 -19.61 4.10
N MET A 437 14.38 -20.45 3.42
CA MET A 437 14.85 -21.71 2.85
C MET A 437 14.15 -22.02 1.52
N GLY A 438 14.90 -22.56 0.56
CA GLY A 438 14.41 -23.08 -0.71
C GLY A 438 13.81 -24.48 -0.60
N THR A 439 13.30 -25.01 -1.71
CA THR A 439 12.62 -26.32 -1.73
C THR A 439 13.54 -27.53 -1.94
N SER A 440 14.82 -27.30 -2.24
CA SER A 440 15.83 -28.35 -2.46
C SER A 440 16.34 -28.96 -1.16
N GLY A 441 16.25 -28.26 -0.03
CA GLY A 441 16.82 -28.70 1.24
C GLY A 441 18.32 -28.95 1.12
N LEU A 442 18.77 -30.15 1.47
CA LEU A 442 20.18 -30.58 1.30
C LEU A 442 20.49 -31.09 -0.12
N GLY A 443 19.61 -30.83 -1.09
CA GLY A 443 19.71 -31.25 -2.49
C GLY A 443 18.78 -32.39 -2.90
N GLN A 444 18.09 -33.04 -1.94
CA GLN A 444 17.14 -34.14 -2.21
C GLN A 444 15.68 -33.77 -1.90
N GLY A 445 15.41 -32.50 -1.60
CA GLY A 445 14.09 -32.00 -1.21
C GLY A 445 13.84 -32.02 0.30
N LEU A 446 12.65 -31.57 0.70
CA LEU A 446 12.29 -31.30 2.10
C LEU A 446 11.79 -32.53 2.88
N ASP A 447 11.69 -33.68 2.22
CA ASP A 447 11.34 -34.97 2.82
C ASP A 447 12.58 -35.85 3.08
N ASP A 448 13.80 -35.33 2.84
CA ASP A 448 15.05 -36.00 3.19
C ASP A 448 15.21 -36.05 4.72
N GLU A 449 15.30 -37.25 5.29
CA GLU A 449 15.52 -37.46 6.73
C GLU A 449 16.83 -36.83 7.23
N LYS A 450 17.79 -36.52 6.35
CA LYS A 450 18.99 -35.75 6.74
C LYS A 450 18.68 -34.31 7.15
N LEU A 451 17.49 -33.78 6.85
CA LEU A 451 17.00 -32.50 7.35
C LEU A 451 16.44 -32.61 8.78
N ASP A 452 16.21 -33.80 9.33
CA ASP A 452 15.64 -33.97 10.67
C ASP A 452 16.43 -33.23 11.78
N PRO A 453 17.78 -33.22 11.81
CA PRO A 453 18.54 -32.42 12.76
C PRO A 453 18.29 -30.90 12.61
N ILE A 454 18.08 -30.44 11.38
CA ILE A 454 17.82 -29.03 11.06
C ILE A 454 16.41 -28.66 11.51
N TYR A 455 15.40 -29.49 11.23
CA TYR A 455 14.04 -29.30 11.73
C TYR A 455 13.98 -29.34 13.26
N ALA A 456 14.71 -30.26 13.89
CA ALA A 456 14.80 -30.33 15.35
C ALA A 456 15.39 -29.04 15.95
N ALA A 457 16.43 -28.49 15.33
CA ALA A 457 17.04 -27.24 15.78
C ALA A 457 16.07 -26.04 15.60
N LEU A 458 15.43 -25.92 14.44
CA LEU A 458 14.46 -24.84 14.17
C LEU A 458 13.27 -24.91 15.14
N GLU A 459 12.76 -26.11 15.42
CA GLU A 459 11.71 -26.34 16.40
C GLU A 459 12.17 -25.97 17.82
N LYS A 460 13.35 -26.45 18.25
CA LYS A 460 13.93 -26.19 19.57
C LYS A 460 14.11 -24.68 19.81
N HIS A 461 14.54 -23.94 18.81
CA HIS A 461 14.78 -22.50 18.89
C HIS A 461 13.54 -21.66 18.54
N ASN A 462 12.40 -22.30 18.22
CA ASN A 462 11.16 -21.65 17.82
C ASN A 462 11.38 -20.60 16.70
N GLN A 463 12.19 -20.96 15.71
CA GLN A 463 12.46 -20.13 14.53
C GLN A 463 11.50 -20.49 13.40
N LEU A 464 10.83 -19.48 12.86
CA LEU A 464 9.92 -19.65 11.74
C LEU A 464 10.72 -19.91 10.46
N ILE A 465 10.31 -20.91 9.68
CA ILE A 465 10.83 -21.15 8.34
C ILE A 465 9.97 -20.36 7.36
N PHE A 466 10.54 -19.39 6.65
CA PHE A 466 9.95 -18.84 5.44
C PHE A 466 10.36 -19.71 4.24
N LEU A 467 9.46 -20.57 3.79
CA LEU A 467 9.69 -21.46 2.65
C LEU A 467 9.32 -20.75 1.35
N HIS A 468 10.31 -20.61 0.46
CA HIS A 468 10.18 -19.81 -0.75
C HIS A 468 10.61 -20.60 -2.01
N PRO A 469 9.93 -20.41 -3.16
CA PRO A 469 10.26 -21.11 -4.40
C PRO A 469 11.50 -20.53 -5.09
N HIS A 470 12.09 -21.31 -6.00
CA HIS A 470 13.16 -20.86 -6.88
C HIS A 470 13.27 -21.73 -8.13
N TYR A 471 13.24 -23.05 -7.94
CA TYR A 471 13.61 -24.01 -8.99
C TYR A 471 12.51 -24.22 -10.03
N GLY A 472 11.26 -23.89 -9.69
CA GLY A 472 10.08 -24.05 -10.53
C GLY A 472 9.85 -25.50 -10.96
N LEU A 473 9.35 -25.65 -12.19
CA LEU A 473 9.15 -26.95 -12.85
C LEU A 473 10.11 -27.10 -14.03
N PRO A 474 10.41 -28.33 -14.47
CA PRO A 474 11.22 -28.57 -15.66
C PRO A 474 10.68 -27.79 -16.86
N SER A 475 11.54 -27.03 -17.56
CA SER A 475 11.13 -26.12 -18.63
C SER A 475 10.31 -26.79 -19.76
N SER A 476 10.51 -28.08 -19.98
CA SER A 476 9.76 -28.88 -20.96
C SER A 476 8.24 -28.89 -20.71
N VAL A 477 7.77 -28.71 -19.47
CA VAL A 477 6.33 -28.73 -19.16
C VAL A 477 5.60 -27.51 -19.72
N TYR A 478 6.31 -26.43 -20.04
CA TYR A 478 5.74 -25.21 -20.60
C TYR A 478 5.58 -25.27 -22.14
N GLY A 479 6.10 -26.32 -22.77
CA GLY A 479 5.96 -26.57 -24.20
C GLY A 479 6.88 -25.72 -25.09
N PRO A 480 6.87 -25.99 -26.42
CA PRO A 480 7.83 -25.41 -27.35
C PRO A 480 7.62 -23.90 -27.61
N ARG A 481 6.46 -23.35 -27.24
CA ARG A 481 6.12 -21.93 -27.40
C ARG A 481 6.35 -21.09 -26.14
N ALA A 482 6.95 -21.67 -25.10
CA ALA A 482 7.12 -21.01 -23.80
C ALA A 482 7.81 -19.64 -23.89
N SER A 483 8.77 -19.49 -24.81
CA SER A 483 9.49 -18.23 -25.04
C SER A 483 8.59 -17.09 -25.52
N GLU A 484 7.43 -17.38 -26.13
CA GLU A 484 6.46 -16.36 -26.55
C GLU A 484 5.71 -15.71 -25.38
N TYR A 485 5.75 -16.32 -24.19
CA TYR A 485 4.97 -15.89 -23.03
C TYR A 485 5.84 -15.21 -21.96
N GLY A 486 7.09 -14.87 -22.30
CA GLY A 486 8.05 -14.32 -21.35
C GLY A 486 8.20 -15.21 -20.11
N HIS A 487 8.23 -14.59 -18.93
CA HIS A 487 8.38 -15.29 -17.66
C HIS A 487 7.04 -15.69 -16.99
N VAL A 488 5.90 -15.54 -17.69
CA VAL A 488 4.57 -15.74 -17.08
C VAL A 488 4.40 -17.18 -16.56
N LEU A 489 4.68 -18.20 -17.37
CA LEU A 489 4.46 -19.60 -16.94
C LEU A 489 5.39 -20.02 -15.79
N PRO A 490 6.72 -19.77 -15.82
CA PRO A 490 7.59 -20.12 -14.70
C PRO A 490 7.24 -19.40 -13.39
N LEU A 491 6.88 -18.12 -13.44
CA LEU A 491 6.60 -17.33 -12.24
C LEU A 491 5.17 -17.56 -11.71
N ALA A 492 4.15 -17.52 -12.57
CA ALA A 492 2.76 -17.62 -12.15
C ALA A 492 2.31 -19.07 -11.86
N LEU A 493 2.96 -20.07 -12.47
CA LEU A 493 2.63 -21.49 -12.27
C LEU A 493 3.77 -22.26 -11.63
N GLY A 494 4.99 -22.11 -12.15
CA GLY A 494 6.14 -22.89 -11.68
C GLY A 494 6.41 -22.74 -10.19
N PHE A 495 6.55 -21.50 -9.72
CA PHE A 495 6.83 -21.18 -8.31
C PHE A 495 5.76 -21.66 -7.32
N PRO A 496 4.45 -21.35 -7.49
CA PRO A 496 3.44 -21.84 -6.56
C PRO A 496 3.26 -23.36 -6.62
N LEU A 497 3.44 -24.00 -7.78
CA LEU A 497 3.39 -25.47 -7.88
C LEU A 497 4.60 -26.13 -7.21
N GLU A 498 5.80 -25.59 -7.36
CA GLU A 498 7.01 -26.05 -6.65
C GLU A 498 6.79 -26.04 -5.13
N THR A 499 6.32 -24.92 -4.59
CA THR A 499 5.98 -24.78 -3.16
C THR A 499 4.98 -25.85 -2.73
N THR A 500 3.92 -26.04 -3.51
CA THR A 500 2.87 -27.03 -3.22
C THR A 500 3.42 -28.45 -3.19
N ILE A 501 4.29 -28.81 -4.15
CA ILE A 501 4.92 -30.14 -4.23
C ILE A 501 5.84 -30.36 -3.03
N ALA A 502 6.68 -29.38 -2.71
CA ALA A 502 7.63 -29.47 -1.60
C ALA A 502 6.93 -29.67 -0.25
N VAL A 503 5.88 -28.89 0.03
CA VAL A 503 5.08 -29.02 1.26
C VAL A 503 4.28 -30.32 1.28
N SER A 504 3.74 -30.76 0.13
CA SER A 504 3.05 -32.05 0.04
C SER A 504 3.99 -33.22 0.35
N ARG A 505 5.26 -33.15 -0.08
CA ARG A 505 6.30 -34.13 0.28
C ARG A 505 6.59 -34.14 1.78
N MET A 506 6.70 -32.98 2.42
CA MET A 506 6.85 -32.88 3.87
C MET A 506 5.64 -33.48 4.63
N LEU A 507 4.42 -33.22 4.16
CA LEU A 507 3.18 -33.78 4.73
C LEU A 507 3.16 -35.32 4.62
N LEU A 508 3.49 -35.85 3.45
CA LEU A 508 3.44 -37.29 3.16
C LEU A 508 4.56 -38.08 3.85
N SER A 509 5.72 -37.45 4.05
CA SER A 509 6.84 -38.03 4.79
C SER A 509 6.71 -37.89 6.31
N GLY A 510 5.66 -37.24 6.81
CA GLY A 510 5.38 -37.12 8.24
C GLY A 510 6.32 -36.18 8.98
N VAL A 511 6.85 -35.13 8.33
CA VAL A 511 7.71 -34.13 8.99
C VAL A 511 7.00 -33.53 10.21
N TRP A 512 5.73 -33.13 10.08
CA TRP A 512 4.94 -32.58 11.20
C TRP A 512 4.40 -33.62 12.19
N ASP A 513 4.58 -34.91 11.91
CA ASP A 513 4.35 -35.97 12.90
C ASP A 513 5.60 -36.15 13.79
N ARG A 514 6.80 -35.94 13.23
CA ARG A 514 8.08 -35.97 13.97
C ARG A 514 8.37 -34.64 14.71
N PHE A 515 8.09 -33.52 14.06
CA PHE A 515 8.34 -32.15 14.55
C PHE A 515 7.02 -31.39 14.67
N THR A 516 6.25 -31.77 15.70
CA THR A 516 4.87 -31.31 15.89
C THR A 516 4.70 -29.81 16.15
N LYS A 517 5.77 -29.11 16.55
CA LYS A 517 5.78 -27.65 16.82
C LYS A 517 6.51 -26.85 15.74
N LEU A 518 7.10 -27.51 14.74
CA LEU A 518 7.75 -26.85 13.61
C LEU A 518 6.75 -25.93 12.90
N SER A 519 7.12 -24.64 12.79
CA SER A 519 6.29 -23.62 12.15
C SER A 519 6.89 -23.21 10.82
N VAL A 520 6.05 -23.12 9.78
CA VAL A 520 6.47 -22.78 8.42
C VAL A 520 5.53 -21.72 7.84
N LEU A 521 6.08 -20.59 7.43
CA LEU A 521 5.44 -19.61 6.57
C LEU A 521 5.66 -19.99 5.11
N LEU A 522 4.57 -20.12 4.35
CA LEU A 522 4.64 -20.45 2.93
C LEU A 522 4.47 -19.20 2.07
N ALA A 523 5.35 -19.06 1.10
CA ALA A 523 5.25 -18.05 0.05
C ALA A 523 3.97 -18.22 -0.80
N HIS A 524 3.47 -17.11 -1.32
CA HIS A 524 2.39 -17.01 -2.29
C HIS A 524 1.11 -17.71 -1.84
N SER A 525 0.69 -17.45 -0.60
CA SER A 525 -0.42 -18.10 0.10
C SER A 525 -0.37 -19.64 0.11
N GLY A 526 0.84 -20.22 0.16
CA GLY A 526 1.01 -21.68 0.09
C GLY A 526 1.01 -22.24 -1.33
N GLY A 527 1.22 -21.38 -2.32
CA GLY A 527 1.11 -21.70 -3.73
C GLY A 527 -0.31 -22.10 -4.11
N THR A 528 -0.54 -23.40 -4.28
CA THR A 528 -1.86 -23.96 -4.59
C THR A 528 -2.39 -24.88 -3.50
N LEU A 529 -1.67 -24.99 -2.37
CA LEU A 529 -2.01 -25.91 -1.29
C LEU A 529 -3.40 -25.67 -0.69
N PRO A 530 -3.83 -24.43 -0.34
CA PRO A 530 -5.18 -24.21 0.19
C PRO A 530 -6.29 -24.72 -0.74
N PHE A 531 -6.09 -24.57 -2.06
CA PHE A 531 -7.05 -25.03 -3.06
C PHE A 531 -7.02 -26.55 -3.25
N LEU A 532 -5.84 -27.18 -3.15
CA LEU A 532 -5.66 -28.61 -3.41
C LEU A 532 -5.73 -29.50 -2.16
N ALA A 533 -5.78 -28.93 -0.95
CA ALA A 533 -5.75 -29.69 0.31
C ALA A 533 -6.83 -30.79 0.39
N GLY A 534 -8.07 -30.49 0.00
CA GLY A 534 -9.14 -31.50 0.01
C GLY A 534 -8.90 -32.64 -0.98
N ARG A 535 -8.29 -32.35 -2.13
CA ARG A 535 -7.90 -33.37 -3.10
C ARG A 535 -6.75 -34.22 -2.56
N LEU A 536 -5.75 -33.59 -1.94
CA LEU A 536 -4.62 -34.28 -1.32
C LEU A 536 -5.08 -35.25 -0.24
N GLU A 537 -5.96 -34.81 0.67
CA GLU A 537 -6.57 -35.67 1.69
C GLU A 537 -7.32 -36.85 1.08
N SER A 538 -8.18 -36.58 0.10
CA SER A 538 -8.92 -37.65 -0.58
C SER A 538 -7.99 -38.67 -1.22
N CYS A 539 -6.92 -38.24 -1.91
CA CYS A 539 -5.93 -39.14 -2.48
C CYS A 539 -5.22 -39.98 -1.40
N ILE A 540 -4.78 -39.38 -0.29
CA ILE A 540 -4.14 -40.11 0.82
C ILE A 540 -5.08 -41.19 1.39
N LEU A 541 -6.34 -40.83 1.63
CA LEU A 541 -7.34 -41.72 2.20
C LEU A 541 -7.82 -42.81 1.23
N HIS A 542 -7.54 -42.68 -0.07
CA HIS A 542 -7.92 -43.68 -1.08
C HIS A 542 -6.73 -44.43 -1.68
N ASP A 543 -5.50 -44.08 -1.32
CA ASP A 543 -4.31 -44.74 -1.82
C ASP A 543 -4.10 -46.13 -1.17
N GLY A 544 -4.04 -47.17 -2.02
CA GLY A 544 -3.89 -48.55 -1.59
C GLY A 544 -2.53 -48.84 -0.95
N HIS A 545 -1.46 -48.20 -1.45
CA HIS A 545 -0.11 -48.39 -0.93
C HIS A 545 0.03 -47.81 0.48
N LEU A 546 -0.43 -46.57 0.70
CA LEU A 546 -0.41 -45.93 2.02
C LEU A 546 -1.29 -46.66 3.04
N LYS A 547 -2.45 -47.18 2.63
CA LYS A 547 -3.31 -48.01 3.48
C LYS A 547 -2.61 -49.31 3.91
N ALA A 548 -2.00 -50.03 2.97
CA ALA A 548 -1.33 -51.30 3.26
C ALA A 548 -0.18 -51.13 4.27
N HIS A 549 0.50 -49.98 4.24
CA HIS A 549 1.60 -49.66 5.17
C HIS A 549 1.13 -48.92 6.44
N GLY A 550 -0.18 -48.76 6.66
CA GLY A 550 -0.73 -48.10 7.84
C GLY A 550 -0.44 -46.60 7.95
N LYS A 551 0.05 -45.96 6.87
CA LYS A 551 0.42 -44.54 6.83
C LYS A 551 -0.78 -43.61 6.62
N ALA A 552 -1.89 -44.13 6.13
CA ALA A 552 -3.09 -43.31 5.86
C ALA A 552 -3.89 -42.89 7.12
N LYS A 553 -3.79 -43.61 8.25
CA LYS A 553 -4.66 -43.40 9.43
C LYS A 553 -3.95 -42.85 10.68
N LYS A 554 -2.62 -42.88 10.72
CA LYS A 554 -1.82 -42.48 11.90
C LYS A 554 -1.13 -41.12 11.73
N ARG A 555 -1.47 -40.38 10.68
CA ARG A 555 -0.94 -39.05 10.39
C ARG A 555 -1.87 -37.97 10.91
N ARG A 556 -1.33 -36.79 11.17
CA ARG A 556 -2.14 -35.58 11.34
C ARG A 556 -2.74 -35.15 10.00
N ASP A 557 -3.96 -34.64 10.05
CA ASP A 557 -4.69 -34.18 8.87
C ASP A 557 -4.04 -32.91 8.27
N VAL A 558 -4.11 -32.74 6.96
CA VAL A 558 -3.57 -31.57 6.24
C VAL A 558 -4.22 -30.28 6.75
N TRP A 559 -5.54 -30.29 7.00
CA TRP A 559 -6.27 -29.14 7.55
C TRP A 559 -5.82 -28.82 8.96
N ASP A 560 -5.52 -29.83 9.79
CA ASP A 560 -4.97 -29.62 11.13
C ASP A 560 -3.60 -28.94 11.04
N ILE A 561 -2.72 -29.40 10.15
CA ILE A 561 -1.38 -28.83 9.96
C ILE A 561 -1.48 -27.39 9.41
N LEU A 562 -2.40 -27.12 8.48
CA LEU A 562 -2.68 -25.76 7.98
C LEU A 562 -3.10 -24.81 9.11
N LYS A 563 -3.87 -25.29 10.08
CA LYS A 563 -4.36 -24.47 11.21
C LYS A 563 -3.39 -24.35 12.38
N THR A 564 -2.36 -25.19 12.46
CA THR A 564 -1.50 -25.27 13.66
C THR A 564 -0.02 -25.00 13.40
N ASN A 565 0.51 -25.45 12.25
CA ASN A 565 1.93 -25.37 11.93
C ASN A 565 2.24 -24.42 10.77
N ILE A 566 1.32 -24.27 9.83
CA ILE A 566 1.55 -23.47 8.63
C ILE A 566 0.99 -22.07 8.79
N TYR A 567 1.77 -21.07 8.41
CA TYR A 567 1.31 -19.70 8.16
C TYR A 567 1.37 -19.46 6.66
N LEU A 568 0.54 -18.56 6.15
CA LEU A 568 0.51 -18.21 4.73
C LEU A 568 0.77 -16.71 4.58
N ASP A 569 1.60 -16.32 3.63
CA ASP A 569 1.60 -14.91 3.22
C ASP A 569 0.31 -14.56 2.45
N ALA A 570 0.07 -13.26 2.25
CA ALA A 570 -1.05 -12.74 1.46
C ALA A 570 -0.63 -12.32 0.04
N VAL A 571 0.46 -12.87 -0.51
CA VAL A 571 0.91 -12.58 -1.88
C VAL A 571 0.14 -13.43 -2.88
N ILE A 572 -1.10 -13.03 -3.14
CA ILE A 572 -2.05 -13.81 -3.96
C ILE A 572 -2.84 -12.97 -4.97
N TYR A 573 -2.67 -11.64 -4.93
CA TYR A 573 -3.16 -10.64 -5.90
C TYR A 573 -4.68 -10.54 -6.09
N SER A 574 -5.47 -11.45 -5.51
CA SER A 574 -6.93 -11.52 -5.68
C SER A 574 -7.62 -11.99 -4.40
N GLU A 575 -8.78 -11.39 -4.11
CA GLU A 575 -9.64 -11.80 -2.99
C GLU A 575 -10.10 -13.27 -3.11
N VAL A 576 -10.18 -13.83 -4.32
CA VAL A 576 -10.64 -15.21 -4.54
C VAL A 576 -9.65 -16.19 -3.91
N GLY A 577 -8.35 -16.01 -4.20
CA GLY A 577 -7.30 -16.83 -3.62
C GLY A 577 -7.15 -16.56 -2.12
N LEU A 578 -7.24 -15.29 -1.70
CA LEU A 578 -7.12 -14.93 -0.29
C LEU A 578 -8.25 -15.51 0.58
N LYS A 579 -9.50 -15.55 0.07
CA LYS A 579 -10.63 -16.21 0.75
C LYS A 579 -10.38 -17.71 0.91
N ALA A 580 -9.81 -18.39 -0.09
CA ALA A 580 -9.46 -19.80 0.04
C ALA A 580 -8.35 -20.05 1.09
N ALA A 581 -7.33 -19.19 1.12
CA ALA A 581 -6.28 -19.23 2.14
C ALA A 581 -6.83 -18.97 3.55
N LEU A 582 -7.75 -18.01 3.68
CA LEU A 582 -8.47 -17.69 4.91
C LEU A 582 -9.27 -18.89 5.43
N GLU A 583 -10.07 -19.54 4.59
CA GLU A 583 -10.84 -20.72 5.01
C GLU A 583 -9.94 -21.91 5.40
N ALA A 584 -8.78 -22.04 4.75
CA ALA A 584 -7.85 -23.13 5.00
C ALA A 584 -7.09 -22.97 6.34
N SER A 585 -6.56 -21.78 6.63
CA SER A 585 -5.64 -21.56 7.77
C SER A 585 -6.20 -20.64 8.86
N GLY A 586 -7.22 -19.83 8.57
CA GLY A 586 -7.74 -18.81 9.49
C GLY A 586 -7.03 -17.45 9.35
N ALA A 587 -7.74 -16.38 9.70
CA ALA A 587 -7.28 -15.01 9.53
C ALA A 587 -6.04 -14.68 10.40
N ASP A 588 -5.90 -15.33 11.56
CA ASP A 588 -4.78 -15.17 12.48
C ASP A 588 -3.48 -15.82 11.99
N ARG A 589 -3.52 -16.47 10.82
CA ARG A 589 -2.37 -17.15 10.21
C ARG A 589 -2.01 -16.62 8.82
N LEU A 590 -2.64 -15.53 8.39
CA LEU A 590 -2.32 -14.80 7.17
C LEU A 590 -1.47 -13.57 7.48
N MET A 591 -0.42 -13.31 6.69
CA MET A 591 0.46 -12.15 6.87
C MET A 591 0.73 -11.44 5.55
N PHE A 592 0.64 -10.11 5.54
CA PHE A 592 0.91 -9.30 4.35
C PHE A 592 2.34 -9.41 3.82
N GLY A 593 2.48 -9.35 2.49
CA GLY A 593 3.74 -9.41 1.79
C GLY A 593 3.69 -8.69 0.44
N THR A 594 4.84 -8.26 -0.10
CA THR A 594 4.91 -7.53 -1.37
C THR A 594 5.65 -8.27 -2.49
N ASP A 595 6.55 -9.18 -2.14
CA ASP A 595 7.53 -9.81 -3.04
C ASP A 595 8.45 -8.78 -3.75
N HIS A 596 8.66 -7.62 -3.13
CA HIS A 596 9.60 -6.62 -3.63
C HIS A 596 11.03 -7.15 -3.62
N PRO A 597 11.87 -6.89 -4.65
CA PRO A 597 11.63 -5.98 -5.79
C PRO A 597 11.25 -6.67 -7.10
N PHE A 598 10.73 -7.91 -7.09
CA PHE A 598 10.68 -8.72 -8.32
C PHE A 598 9.68 -8.28 -9.38
N PHE A 599 8.64 -7.54 -8.99
CA PHE A 599 7.58 -7.08 -9.90
C PHE A 599 7.48 -5.55 -9.93
N PRO A 600 8.51 -4.84 -10.45
CA PRO A 600 8.51 -3.39 -10.55
C PRO A 600 7.50 -2.92 -11.62
N PRO A 601 7.08 -1.65 -11.58
CA PRO A 601 6.35 -1.04 -12.68
C PRO A 601 7.16 -1.10 -13.97
N LEU A 602 6.49 -1.37 -15.09
CA LEU A 602 7.12 -1.40 -16.43
C LEU A 602 6.98 -0.07 -17.18
N GLU A 603 6.14 0.84 -16.68
CA GLU A 603 5.94 2.18 -17.24
C GLU A 603 6.94 3.15 -16.62
N GLU A 604 7.65 3.95 -17.43
CA GLU A 604 8.77 4.80 -17.00
C GLU A 604 8.41 5.82 -15.90
N ASP A 605 7.15 6.28 -15.85
CA ASP A 605 6.68 7.28 -14.88
C ASP A 605 5.91 6.66 -13.69
N ALA A 606 5.71 5.35 -13.67
CA ALA A 606 4.93 4.70 -12.64
C ALA A 606 5.77 4.53 -11.36
N LYS A 607 5.42 5.30 -10.33
CA LYS A 607 6.07 5.20 -9.02
C LYS A 607 5.45 4.13 -8.12
N GLU A 608 4.13 3.98 -8.16
CA GLU A 608 3.43 2.98 -7.33
C GLU A 608 3.51 1.59 -7.95
N TRP A 609 3.74 0.59 -7.10
CA TRP A 609 3.85 -0.79 -7.51
C TRP A 609 2.46 -1.43 -7.54
N HIS A 610 1.95 -1.72 -8.74
CA HIS A 610 0.68 -2.44 -8.88
C HIS A 610 0.71 -3.78 -8.12
N SER A 611 1.86 -4.46 -8.10
CA SER A 611 2.07 -5.70 -7.35
C SER A 611 1.72 -5.56 -5.86
N VAL A 612 2.02 -4.40 -5.25
CA VAL A 612 1.67 -4.08 -3.86
C VAL A 612 0.17 -3.76 -3.71
N ASN A 613 -0.33 -2.85 -4.54
CA ASN A 613 -1.73 -2.39 -4.49
C ASN A 613 -2.73 -3.53 -4.74
N ALA A 614 -2.37 -4.53 -5.54
CA ALA A 614 -3.19 -5.72 -5.76
C ALA A 614 -3.38 -6.53 -4.46
N ASN A 615 -2.32 -6.74 -3.66
CA ASN A 615 -2.42 -7.45 -2.38
C ASN A 615 -3.16 -6.63 -1.32
N TYR A 616 -2.92 -5.32 -1.23
CA TYR A 616 -3.74 -4.44 -0.38
C TYR A 616 -5.22 -4.51 -0.75
N GLY A 617 -5.54 -4.45 -2.04
CA GLY A 617 -6.90 -4.58 -2.54
C GLY A 617 -7.53 -5.94 -2.23
N ALA A 618 -6.77 -7.03 -2.35
CA ALA A 618 -7.24 -8.36 -2.01
C ALA A 618 -7.61 -8.49 -0.52
N ILE A 619 -6.77 -7.96 0.39
CA ILE A 619 -7.04 -7.95 1.84
C ILE A 619 -8.26 -7.10 2.14
N SER A 620 -8.31 -5.87 1.64
CA SER A 620 -9.42 -4.95 1.88
C SER A 620 -10.76 -5.53 1.46
N LYS A 621 -10.85 -6.17 0.29
CA LYS A 621 -12.10 -6.78 -0.18
C LYS A 621 -12.45 -8.08 0.55
N THR A 622 -11.45 -8.86 0.98
CA THR A 622 -11.68 -10.11 1.71
C THR A 622 -12.24 -9.87 3.10
N PHE A 623 -11.81 -8.79 3.76
CA PHE A 623 -12.21 -8.44 5.12
C PHE A 623 -13.12 -7.20 5.17
N ALA A 624 -13.87 -6.92 4.10
CA ALA A 624 -14.82 -5.81 4.08
C ALA A 624 -15.84 -5.95 5.22
N GLY A 625 -15.88 -4.97 6.13
CA GLY A 625 -16.72 -5.01 7.34
C GLY A 625 -16.06 -5.64 8.58
N ASP A 626 -14.79 -6.07 8.51
CA ASP A 626 -14.00 -6.57 9.65
C ASP A 626 -12.60 -5.93 9.66
N ASP A 627 -12.56 -4.63 9.94
CA ASP A 627 -11.33 -3.83 9.94
C ASP A 627 -10.26 -4.40 10.87
N LYS A 628 -10.65 -5.01 11.98
CA LYS A 628 -9.71 -5.62 12.91
C LYS A 628 -8.94 -6.77 12.25
N LYS A 629 -9.64 -7.71 11.60
CA LYS A 629 -8.97 -8.80 10.88
C LYS A 629 -8.13 -8.29 9.72
N ALA A 630 -8.59 -7.26 9.01
CA ALA A 630 -7.80 -6.64 7.96
C ALA A 630 -6.46 -6.10 8.52
N GLN A 631 -6.50 -5.37 9.65
CA GLN A 631 -5.31 -4.86 10.32
C GLN A 631 -4.41 -5.97 10.90
N ASP A 632 -5.01 -7.06 11.41
CA ASP A 632 -4.25 -8.22 11.87
C ASP A 632 -3.47 -8.86 10.70
N VAL A 633 -4.09 -9.04 9.54
CA VAL A 633 -3.41 -9.58 8.34
C VAL A 633 -2.37 -8.60 7.79
N LEU A 634 -2.64 -7.29 7.82
CA LEU A 634 -1.70 -6.25 7.38
C LEU A 634 -0.46 -6.13 8.26
N GLY A 635 -0.53 -6.54 9.53
CA GLY A 635 0.67 -6.51 10.37
C GLY A 635 0.53 -7.07 11.79
N GLY A 636 -0.66 -7.03 12.41
CA GLY A 636 -0.85 -7.53 13.78
C GLY A 636 -0.41 -8.99 13.97
N ASN A 637 -0.68 -9.85 12.99
CA ASN A 637 -0.22 -11.23 12.97
C ASN A 637 1.30 -11.34 12.90
N ALA A 638 1.94 -10.61 11.98
CA ALA A 638 3.39 -10.61 11.85
C ALA A 638 4.07 -10.11 13.12
N ILE A 639 3.56 -9.04 13.73
CA ILE A 639 4.05 -8.50 15.00
C ILE A 639 4.03 -9.57 16.10
N ARG A 640 2.89 -10.25 16.27
CA ARG A 640 2.71 -11.32 17.26
C ARG A 640 3.60 -12.53 17.00
N ILE A 641 3.60 -13.03 15.76
CA ILE A 641 4.27 -14.27 15.37
C ILE A 641 5.79 -14.09 15.39
N LEU A 642 6.27 -12.96 14.86
CA LEU A 642 7.68 -12.64 14.70
C LEU A 642 8.23 -11.74 15.80
N ARG A 643 7.45 -11.40 16.83
CA ARG A 643 7.92 -10.63 18.01
C ARG A 643 8.63 -9.33 17.60
N LEU A 644 7.89 -8.44 16.93
CA LEU A 644 8.42 -7.20 16.32
C LEU A 644 8.25 -5.94 17.18
N ASP A 645 7.79 -6.10 18.43
CA ASP A 645 7.47 -5.04 19.40
C ASP A 645 8.69 -4.48 20.16
N SER A 646 9.90 -4.93 19.84
CA SER A 646 11.14 -4.64 20.57
C SER A 646 11.96 -3.49 20.02
#